data_AF-A0A7W1UZK8-F1
#
_entry.id   AF-A0A7W1UZK8-F1
#
_cell.length_a   1.000
_cell.length_b   1.000
_cell.length_c   1.000
_cell.angle_alpha   90.00
_cell.angle_beta   90.00
_cell.angle_gamma   90.00
#
_symmetry.space_group_name_H-M   'P 1'
#
loop_
_entity.id
_entity.type
_entity.pdbx_description
1 polymer ?
#
loop_
_entity_poly.entity_id
_entity_poly.type
_entity_poly.pdbx_seq_one_letter_code
_entity_poly.pdbx_strand_id
1 'polypeptide(L)'
;IGDVRLLTPALAFQGFDAPADFMEERSFLGNPFTLDGKTIDITGENIQVGESTLLEQNNPQLQKQVTNLEVIATPRGSPLIKLEITPTNANNDFVAGLRAVDFEITDNGIPVRALMESNKQTLRILFLYDTSGSMPKYYQGEYINNFASTLQKELDAIYPSLIVEKEKAESYHFNALLKASQRDYDLVVYLQDGCNNDAYLPENEIIYKSGPPAVILNVKDSKNANIANYHIMAEATNGVVIEANDVDNTVIAIKKYLTDKKPSPYIFTYYNAEITKEHEVVVHLDSKRLSAKDDYEVIDTVNYPVVENLIGLYLSVTINNRETKRVLAGWDPVLNKNIEPNFDHFKELRNTMLGGAIISFEGEGPTISAALSDVLKYRLSTKNWMEPFLDNDLEKAKKALQTEGSLMYNSLFVPLMAPLEGAVTKNTFTFASGIRIAILKNRLGVDQKTTSISFDYLPTSHYTSLAATKETAFKTTLQKTAQLALREKAYFKENTFSLLENKDLLNSKLAYDTSWVRETIPKENPDNPFWNALVYTNDNTYKIFDECATHKAYWQIHSTTGELYGILANGTGGGENSIISQLLSIENVITLYKELLSKAGYGLATGIVITYLATLVKLYGIVSVVVATMDATGMDDSIKAALAELACNIGKDILFNFNNPALGAVGKLDMYLGIMGAGGVIKC
;
A
#
# COMPACT_ATOMS: atom_id res chain seq x y z
N ILE A 1 -3.03 13.60 1.25
CA ILE A 1 -3.07 12.52 2.27
C ILE A 1 -1.66 12.33 2.75
N GLY A 2 -1.34 12.89 3.92
CA GLY A 2 0.02 13.38 4.10
C GLY A 2 0.61 13.29 5.49
N ASP A 3 0.04 12.58 6.46
CA ASP A 3 0.68 12.51 7.79
C ASP A 3 0.73 11.09 8.40
N VAL A 4 0.06 10.09 7.79
CA VAL A 4 0.11 8.70 8.28
C VAL A 4 1.44 8.09 7.85
N ARG A 5 2.39 8.08 8.79
CA ARG A 5 3.73 7.56 8.55
C ARG A 5 4.00 6.21 9.21
N LEU A 6 3.29 5.91 10.30
CA LEU A 6 3.46 4.67 11.06
C LEU A 6 2.27 3.75 10.86
N LEU A 7 2.58 2.51 10.50
CA LEU A 7 1.61 1.43 10.38
C LEU A 7 2.00 0.32 11.33
N THR A 8 1.06 -0.12 12.17
CA THR A 8 1.26 -1.30 13.02
C THR A 8 0.52 -2.48 12.41
N PRO A 9 1.22 -3.50 11.91
CA PRO A 9 0.58 -4.66 11.31
C PRO A 9 -0.07 -5.49 12.43
N ALA A 10 -1.35 -5.80 12.25
CA ALA A 10 -2.10 -6.65 13.16
C ALA A 10 -2.72 -7.81 12.39
N LEU A 11 -2.53 -9.02 12.91
CA LEU A 11 -3.27 -10.22 12.48
C LEU A 11 -4.19 -10.61 13.63
N ALA A 12 -5.46 -10.24 13.55
CA ALA A 12 -6.45 -10.57 14.57
C ALA A 12 -7.15 -11.89 14.22
N PHE A 13 -7.10 -12.86 15.14
CA PHE A 13 -7.93 -14.06 15.05
C PHE A 13 -9.31 -13.79 15.65
N GLN A 14 -10.37 -14.10 14.91
CA GLN A 14 -11.74 -13.92 15.38
C GLN A 14 -12.54 -15.21 15.19
N GLY A 15 -13.21 -15.63 16.26
CA GLY A 15 -14.25 -16.65 16.23
C GLY A 15 -15.48 -16.14 16.98
N PHE A 16 -16.64 -16.13 16.33
CA PHE A 16 -17.88 -15.57 16.90
C PHE A 16 -18.41 -16.29 18.15
N ASP A 17 -17.88 -17.49 18.43
CA ASP A 17 -18.18 -18.28 19.63
C ASP A 17 -16.94 -18.51 20.50
N ALA A 18 -15.79 -17.95 20.12
CA ALA A 18 -14.56 -18.09 20.88
C ALA A 18 -14.52 -17.09 22.05
N PRO A 19 -14.00 -17.47 23.22
CA PRO A 19 -13.78 -16.54 24.31
C PRO A 19 -12.63 -15.56 23.98
N ALA A 20 -12.61 -14.41 24.64
CA ALA A 20 -11.69 -13.31 24.33
C ALA A 20 -10.21 -13.69 24.52
N ASP A 21 -9.89 -14.41 25.60
CA ASP A 21 -8.55 -14.94 25.90
C ASP A 21 -8.03 -15.85 24.78
N PHE A 22 -8.89 -16.75 24.28
CA PHE A 22 -8.53 -17.63 23.17
C PHE A 22 -8.20 -16.86 21.89
N MET A 23 -8.94 -15.78 21.61
CA MET A 23 -8.72 -14.92 20.44
C MET A 23 -7.47 -14.06 20.59
N GLU A 24 -7.22 -13.52 21.79
CA GLU A 24 -6.05 -12.70 22.09
C GLU A 24 -4.76 -13.50 21.97
N GLU A 25 -4.69 -14.70 22.57
CA GLU A 25 -3.53 -15.60 22.47
C GLU A 25 -3.15 -16.01 21.03
N ARG A 26 -4.11 -15.92 20.09
CA ARG A 26 -3.95 -16.30 18.67
C ARG A 26 -3.89 -15.10 17.73
N SER A 27 -3.99 -13.89 18.29
CA SER A 27 -3.79 -12.66 17.56
C SER A 27 -2.33 -12.24 17.69
N PHE A 28 -1.85 -11.53 16.68
CA PHE A 28 -0.48 -11.07 16.62
C PHE A 28 -0.45 -9.58 16.29
N LEU A 29 0.31 -8.83 17.09
CA LEU A 29 0.65 -7.44 16.81
C LEU A 29 2.13 -7.40 16.48
N GLY A 30 2.46 -6.99 15.25
CA GLY A 30 3.84 -6.81 14.85
C GLY A 30 4.40 -5.45 15.25
N ASN A 31 5.69 -5.26 15.03
CA ASN A 31 6.34 -3.98 15.25
C ASN A 31 5.80 -2.93 14.26
N PRO A 32 5.55 -1.68 14.70
CA PRO A 32 5.22 -0.60 13.80
C PRO A 32 6.33 -0.41 12.75
N PHE A 33 5.97 0.04 11.57
CA PHE A 33 6.91 0.33 10.50
C PHE A 33 6.47 1.54 9.67
N THR A 34 7.42 2.12 8.95
CA THR A 34 7.16 3.19 7.96
C THR A 34 6.99 2.61 6.56
N LEU A 35 6.28 3.31 5.69
CA LEU A 35 6.10 2.89 4.30
C LEU A 35 7.41 2.83 3.49
N ASP A 36 8.44 3.53 3.97
CA ASP A 36 9.84 3.46 3.52
C ASP A 36 10.62 2.25 4.09
N GLY A 37 9.97 1.40 4.90
CA GLY A 37 10.51 0.12 5.37
C GLY A 37 11.28 0.17 6.70
N LYS A 38 11.27 1.31 7.41
CA LYS A 38 11.91 1.40 8.73
C LYS A 38 11.02 0.76 9.78
N THR A 39 11.55 -0.20 10.52
CA THR A 39 10.85 -0.81 11.67
C THR A 39 11.03 0.05 12.92
N ILE A 40 10.04 0.06 13.80
CA ILE A 40 10.11 0.73 15.09
C ILE A 40 10.07 -0.33 16.18
N ASP A 41 11.16 -0.45 16.91
CA ASP A 41 11.24 -1.34 18.06
C ASP A 41 11.07 -0.52 19.35
N ILE A 42 10.03 -0.85 20.10
CA ILE A 42 9.70 -0.27 21.41
C ILE A 42 9.81 -1.30 22.54
N THR A 43 10.33 -2.49 22.27
CA THR A 43 10.38 -3.60 23.22
C THR A 43 11.62 -3.57 24.14
N GLY A 44 12.68 -2.87 23.72
CA GLY A 44 13.91 -2.69 24.47
C GLY A 44 13.89 -1.50 25.44
N GLU A 45 15.01 -1.28 26.15
CA GLU A 45 15.20 -0.12 27.04
C GLU A 45 15.29 1.22 26.28
N ASN A 46 15.64 1.18 24.99
CA ASN A 46 15.69 2.36 24.12
C ASN A 46 14.84 2.10 22.88
N ILE A 47 14.15 3.14 22.42
CA ILE A 47 13.39 3.10 21.17
C ILE A 47 14.36 3.05 19.99
N GLN A 48 14.15 2.10 19.07
CA GLN A 48 14.88 2.03 17.80
C GLN A 48 13.97 2.38 16.63
N VAL A 49 14.50 3.17 15.69
CA VAL A 49 13.85 3.54 14.44
C VAL A 49 14.78 3.17 13.30
N GLY A 50 14.42 2.10 12.57
CA GLY A 50 15.32 1.43 11.64
C GLY A 50 16.58 0.95 12.39
N GLU A 51 17.74 1.41 11.93
CA GLU A 51 19.03 1.08 12.54
C GLU A 51 19.47 2.10 13.61
N SER A 52 18.70 3.18 13.81
CA SER A 52 19.03 4.24 14.75
C SER A 52 18.42 3.96 16.13
N THR A 53 19.20 4.18 17.19
CA THR A 53 18.72 4.10 18.59
C THR A 53 18.56 5.50 19.17
N LEU A 54 17.37 5.84 19.65
CA LEU A 54 17.09 7.11 20.31
C LEU A 54 17.62 7.10 21.75
N LEU A 55 18.17 8.23 22.19
CA LEU A 55 18.52 8.46 23.58
C LEU A 55 17.26 8.79 24.38
N GLU A 56 16.99 8.05 25.45
CA GLU A 56 15.98 8.45 26.42
C GLU A 56 16.61 9.30 27.54
N GLN A 57 16.30 10.60 27.55
CA GLN A 57 16.63 11.48 28.68
C GLN A 57 15.38 12.22 29.17
N ASN A 58 15.01 11.98 30.43
CA ASN A 58 13.92 12.69 31.10
C ASN A 58 14.46 13.88 31.89
N ASN A 59 14.94 14.91 31.18
CA ASN A 59 15.33 16.18 31.80
C ASN A 59 14.60 17.37 31.15
N PRO A 60 13.49 17.84 31.74
CA PRO A 60 12.73 18.99 31.24
C PRO A 60 13.51 20.31 31.17
N GLN A 61 14.68 20.41 31.83
CA GLN A 61 15.51 21.61 31.78
C GLN A 61 16.46 21.64 30.57
N LEU A 62 16.59 20.55 29.81
CA LEU A 62 17.46 20.49 28.62
C LEU A 62 17.07 21.56 27.59
N GLN A 63 15.77 21.76 27.36
CA GLN A 63 15.26 22.77 26.43
C GLN A 63 15.77 24.19 26.76
N LYS A 64 15.96 24.51 28.05
CA LYS A 64 16.44 25.83 28.49
C LYS A 64 17.93 26.05 28.23
N GLN A 65 18.69 24.99 27.99
CA GLN A 65 20.11 25.08 27.64
C GLN A 65 20.31 25.49 26.18
N VAL A 66 19.29 25.28 25.34
CA VAL A 66 19.30 25.67 23.93
C VAL A 66 19.22 27.19 23.83
N THR A 67 20.20 27.78 23.17
CA THR A 67 20.29 29.22 22.89
C THR A 67 20.15 29.54 21.40
N ASN A 68 20.51 28.61 20.53
CA ASN A 68 20.34 28.74 19.08
C ASN A 68 19.72 27.48 18.50
N LEU A 69 18.95 27.64 17.41
CA LEU A 69 18.28 26.57 16.70
C LEU A 69 18.47 26.80 15.20
N GLU A 70 18.95 25.80 14.49
CA GLU A 70 19.03 25.79 13.03
C GLU A 70 18.19 24.62 12.50
N VAL A 71 17.56 24.82 11.34
CA VAL A 71 16.81 23.78 10.63
C VAL A 71 17.20 23.81 9.16
N ILE A 72 17.34 22.63 8.58
CA ILE A 72 17.49 22.44 7.13
C ILE A 72 16.41 21.45 6.69
N ALA A 73 15.64 21.82 5.68
CA ALA A 73 14.60 21.00 5.09
C ALA A 73 15.04 20.47 3.73
N THR A 74 14.98 19.16 3.54
CA THR A 74 15.34 18.50 2.28
C THR A 74 14.21 17.58 1.83
N PRO A 75 13.58 17.84 0.67
CA PRO A 75 12.64 16.91 0.05
C PRO A 75 13.37 15.60 -0.31
N ARG A 76 12.83 14.45 0.11
CA ARG A 76 13.38 13.10 -0.15
C ARG A 76 12.44 12.29 -1.05
N GLY A 77 12.08 12.90 -2.17
CA GLY A 77 11.02 12.44 -3.08
C GLY A 77 9.63 12.76 -2.55
N SER A 78 8.67 13.08 -3.41
CA SER A 78 7.33 13.46 -2.95
C SER A 78 6.54 12.24 -2.44
N PRO A 79 5.89 12.29 -1.26
CA PRO A 79 5.72 13.45 -0.37
C PRO A 79 6.66 13.51 0.86
N LEU A 80 7.77 12.77 0.91
CA LEU A 80 8.64 12.69 2.09
C LEU A 80 9.58 13.90 2.23
N ILE A 81 9.61 14.48 3.42
CA ILE A 81 10.50 15.59 3.80
C ILE A 81 11.40 15.13 4.95
N LYS A 82 12.70 15.42 4.87
CA LYS A 82 13.70 15.24 5.94
C LYS A 82 14.05 16.61 6.52
N LEU A 83 14.00 16.72 7.84
CA LEU A 83 14.39 17.89 8.61
C LEU A 83 15.62 17.54 9.45
N GLU A 84 16.69 18.31 9.25
CA GLU A 84 17.89 18.26 10.05
C GLU A 84 17.83 19.43 11.04
N ILE A 85 17.77 19.14 12.35
CA ILE A 85 17.57 20.15 13.39
C ILE A 85 18.78 20.20 14.33
N THR A 86 19.39 21.38 14.44
CA THR A 86 20.65 21.58 15.17
C THR A 86 20.46 22.56 16.32
N PRO A 87 20.09 22.08 17.53
CA PRO A 87 20.02 22.90 18.72
C PRO A 87 21.41 23.02 19.38
N THR A 88 21.88 24.25 19.58
CA THR A 88 23.16 24.52 20.26
C THR A 88 23.00 25.39 21.51
N ASN A 89 23.92 25.20 22.44
CA ASN A 89 24.03 26.00 23.67
C ASN A 89 24.89 27.27 23.44
N ALA A 90 25.11 28.05 24.50
CA ALA A 90 25.88 29.31 24.42
C ALA A 90 27.35 29.13 24.00
N ASN A 91 27.91 27.93 24.15
CA ASN A 91 29.27 27.58 23.72
C ASN A 91 29.31 27.03 22.28
N ASN A 92 28.15 26.97 21.61
CA ASN A 92 27.96 26.35 20.30
C ASN A 92 28.16 24.82 20.30
N ASP A 93 28.01 24.17 21.45
CA ASP A 93 27.97 22.71 21.57
C ASP A 93 26.53 22.21 21.36
N PHE A 94 26.38 21.00 20.80
CA PHE A 94 25.07 20.39 20.61
C PHE A 94 24.40 20.03 21.94
N VAL A 95 23.11 20.34 22.04
CA VAL A 95 22.27 19.85 23.13
C VAL A 95 21.61 18.55 22.68
N ALA A 96 22.15 17.41 23.11
CA ALA A 96 21.63 16.07 22.77
C ALA A 96 20.51 15.61 23.72
N GLY A 97 19.71 14.62 23.30
CA GLY A 97 18.72 13.97 24.16
C GLY A 97 17.38 14.70 24.35
N LEU A 98 17.09 15.74 23.57
CA LEU A 98 15.74 16.32 23.49
C LEU A 98 14.76 15.28 22.92
N ARG A 99 13.51 15.34 23.37
CA ARG A 99 12.45 14.41 22.97
C ARG A 99 11.64 15.00 21.83
N ALA A 100 10.95 14.15 21.07
CA ALA A 100 10.12 14.61 19.95
C ALA A 100 9.05 15.64 20.36
N VAL A 101 8.46 15.47 21.55
CA VAL A 101 7.47 16.40 22.11
C VAL A 101 8.01 17.77 22.48
N ASP A 102 9.34 17.94 22.51
CA ASP A 102 9.99 19.22 22.81
C ASP A 102 10.02 20.14 21.57
N PHE A 103 9.68 19.61 20.38
CA PHE A 103 9.63 20.32 19.11
C PHE A 103 8.18 20.45 18.62
N GLU A 104 7.79 21.65 18.23
CA GLU A 104 6.54 21.90 17.50
C GLU A 104 6.91 22.27 16.06
N ILE A 105 6.45 21.46 15.10
CA ILE A 105 6.82 21.59 13.68
C ILE A 105 5.56 21.93 12.89
N THR A 106 5.66 22.99 12.09
CA THR A 106 4.60 23.42 11.18
C THR A 106 5.14 23.57 9.76
N ASP A 107 4.37 23.17 8.77
CA ASP A 107 4.63 23.37 7.34
C ASP A 107 3.52 24.27 6.79
N ASN A 108 3.88 25.43 6.22
CA ASN A 108 2.93 26.47 5.80
C ASN A 108 1.92 26.89 6.90
N GLY A 109 2.36 26.81 8.16
CA GLY A 109 1.54 27.11 9.34
C GLY A 109 0.59 25.99 9.77
N ILE A 110 0.60 24.84 9.10
CA ILE A 110 -0.16 23.64 9.46
C ILE A 110 0.73 22.73 10.33
N PRO A 111 0.31 22.32 11.54
CA PRO A 111 1.05 21.35 12.34
C PRO A 111 1.19 20.01 11.62
N VAL A 112 2.42 19.47 11.58
CA VAL A 112 2.72 18.17 10.95
C VAL A 112 3.12 17.12 11.97
N ARG A 113 2.84 15.84 11.67
CA ARG A 113 3.24 14.71 12.51
C ARG A 113 4.59 14.14 12.07
N ALA A 114 5.66 14.82 12.46
CA ALA A 114 7.00 14.36 12.21
C ALA A 114 7.42 13.19 13.12
N LEU A 115 8.05 12.18 12.53
CA LEU A 115 8.73 11.11 13.25
C LEU A 115 10.18 11.53 13.50
N MET A 116 10.61 11.44 14.75
CA MET A 116 12.02 11.55 15.11
C MET A 116 12.73 10.23 14.83
N GLU A 117 13.75 10.26 13.97
CA GLU A 117 14.56 9.10 13.63
C GLU A 117 15.88 9.07 14.38
N SER A 118 16.41 10.24 14.75
CA SER A 118 17.62 10.38 15.58
C SER A 118 17.51 11.60 16.49
N ASN A 119 18.11 11.51 17.69
CA ASN A 119 18.29 12.61 18.65
C ASN A 119 19.71 12.69 19.22
N LYS A 120 20.64 12.11 18.48
CA LYS A 120 22.09 12.15 18.68
C LYS A 120 22.76 12.21 17.30
N GLN A 121 24.03 12.57 17.27
CA GLN A 121 24.80 12.53 16.02
C GLN A 121 24.99 11.08 15.57
N THR A 122 24.12 10.67 14.64
CA THR A 122 24.14 9.40 13.94
C THR A 122 24.48 9.74 12.49
N LEU A 123 25.51 9.08 11.96
CA LEU A 123 25.96 9.33 10.58
C LEU A 123 25.78 8.05 9.77
N ARG A 124 24.99 8.11 8.71
CA ARG A 124 24.73 7.00 7.79
C ARG A 124 25.52 7.21 6.50
N ILE A 125 26.48 6.32 6.23
CA ILE A 125 27.34 6.39 5.05
C ILE A 125 27.09 5.18 4.16
N LEU A 126 26.79 5.42 2.88
CA LEU A 126 26.85 4.39 1.85
C LEU A 126 28.22 4.43 1.17
N PHE A 127 28.97 3.35 1.31
CA PHE A 127 30.20 3.14 0.57
C PHE A 127 29.90 2.37 -0.73
N LEU A 128 29.85 3.12 -1.83
CA LEU A 128 29.72 2.58 -3.18
C LEU A 128 31.09 2.29 -3.77
N TYR A 129 31.22 1.16 -4.47
CA TYR A 129 32.46 0.86 -5.16
C TYR A 129 32.32 0.10 -6.46
N ASP A 130 33.12 0.49 -7.43
CA ASP A 130 33.27 -0.23 -8.69
C ASP A 130 34.03 -1.56 -8.49
N THR A 131 33.56 -2.59 -9.18
CA THR A 131 34.14 -3.94 -9.19
C THR A 131 34.84 -4.28 -10.49
N SER A 132 34.95 -3.32 -11.42
CA SER A 132 35.62 -3.47 -12.70
C SER A 132 37.10 -3.86 -12.54
N GLY A 133 37.60 -4.63 -13.52
CA GLY A 133 39.00 -5.03 -13.57
C GLY A 133 39.98 -3.88 -13.80
N SER A 134 39.48 -2.68 -14.14
CA SER A 134 40.26 -1.47 -14.39
C SER A 134 40.52 -0.63 -13.13
N MET A 135 39.90 -0.99 -12.00
CA MET A 135 40.23 -0.44 -10.68
C MET A 135 41.71 -0.69 -10.32
N PRO A 136 42.38 0.23 -9.60
CA PRO A 136 43.74 -0.03 -9.12
C PRO A 136 43.80 -1.24 -8.18
N LYS A 137 44.89 -2.01 -8.23
CA LYS A 137 45.04 -3.26 -7.44
C LYS A 137 44.85 -3.06 -5.93
N TYR A 138 45.21 -1.90 -5.40
CA TYR A 138 45.06 -1.54 -3.99
C TYR A 138 43.62 -1.15 -3.59
N TYR A 139 42.68 -1.14 -4.54
CA TYR A 139 41.25 -0.98 -4.32
C TYR A 139 40.43 -2.15 -4.90
N GLN A 140 41.07 -3.27 -5.23
CA GLN A 140 40.42 -4.47 -5.75
C GLN A 140 40.28 -5.56 -4.67
N GLY A 141 39.25 -6.40 -4.79
CA GLY A 141 39.09 -7.60 -3.97
C GLY A 141 39.04 -7.29 -2.47
N GLU A 142 39.89 -7.94 -1.66
CA GLU A 142 39.92 -7.74 -0.21
C GLU A 142 40.44 -6.36 0.21
N TYR A 143 41.23 -5.68 -0.62
CA TYR A 143 41.82 -4.39 -0.27
C TYR A 143 40.76 -3.29 -0.10
N ILE A 144 39.66 -3.39 -0.84
CA ILE A 144 38.56 -2.43 -0.67
C ILE A 144 37.84 -2.59 0.65
N ASN A 145 37.74 -3.83 1.14
CA ASN A 145 37.18 -4.11 2.45
C ASN A 145 38.08 -3.56 3.54
N ASN A 146 39.40 -3.65 3.36
CA ASN A 146 40.36 -3.04 4.28
C ASN A 146 40.23 -1.51 4.30
N PHE A 147 40.13 -0.86 3.14
CA PHE A 147 39.89 0.59 3.05
C PHE A 147 38.63 1.00 3.82
N ALA A 148 37.49 0.38 3.52
CA ALA A 148 36.23 0.70 4.16
C ALA A 148 36.27 0.45 5.68
N SER A 149 36.94 -0.62 6.12
CA SER A 149 37.09 -0.94 7.55
C SER A 149 37.99 0.07 8.28
N THR A 150 39.06 0.54 7.64
CA THR A 150 39.93 1.59 8.18
C THR A 150 39.18 2.91 8.30
N LEU A 151 38.45 3.31 7.25
CA LEU A 151 37.62 4.51 7.29
C LEU A 151 36.57 4.44 8.40
N GLN A 152 35.85 3.32 8.50
CA GLN A 152 34.86 3.10 9.55
C GLN A 152 35.48 3.26 10.94
N LYS A 153 36.61 2.59 11.20
CA LYS A 153 37.32 2.67 12.49
C LYS A 153 37.73 4.11 12.86
N GLU A 154 38.20 4.88 11.89
CA GLU A 154 38.62 6.27 12.10
C GLU A 154 37.44 7.23 12.35
N LEU A 155 36.27 6.92 11.79
CA LEU A 155 35.04 7.69 11.95
C LEU A 155 34.28 7.29 13.23
N ASP A 156 34.30 6.02 13.65
CA ASP A 156 33.70 5.54 14.90
C ASP A 156 34.24 6.29 16.12
N ALA A 157 35.51 6.70 16.08
CA ALA A 157 36.15 7.48 17.14
C ALA A 157 35.55 8.90 17.29
N ILE A 158 34.89 9.41 16.25
CA ILE A 158 34.28 10.76 16.21
C ILE A 158 32.76 10.65 16.33
N TYR A 159 32.18 9.65 15.66
CA TYR A 159 30.75 9.39 15.59
C TYR A 159 30.47 7.97 16.13
N PRO A 160 30.26 7.80 17.44
CA PRO A 160 30.05 6.49 18.05
C PRO A 160 28.79 5.76 17.58
N SER A 161 27.91 6.43 16.84
CA SER A 161 26.68 5.89 16.24
C SER A 161 26.75 5.92 14.72
N LEU A 162 27.95 5.72 14.15
CA LEU A 162 28.16 5.59 12.72
C LEU A 162 27.54 4.29 12.19
N ILE A 163 26.86 4.41 11.06
CA ILE A 163 26.30 3.30 10.29
C ILE A 163 26.97 3.33 8.92
N VAL A 164 27.65 2.25 8.54
CA VAL A 164 28.32 2.14 7.25
C VAL A 164 27.79 0.94 6.50
N GLU A 165 27.18 1.20 5.35
CA GLU A 165 26.76 0.17 4.41
C GLU A 165 27.70 0.13 3.20
N LYS A 166 27.82 -1.05 2.59
CA LYS A 166 28.72 -1.28 1.46
C LYS A 166 27.94 -1.89 0.30
N GLU A 167 28.06 -1.29 -0.88
CA GLU A 167 27.39 -1.79 -2.08
C GLU A 167 28.30 -1.74 -3.30
N LYS A 168 28.20 -2.79 -4.11
CA LYS A 168 28.91 -2.90 -5.39
C LYS A 168 28.16 -2.11 -6.44
N ALA A 169 28.87 -1.23 -7.14
CA ALA A 169 28.40 -0.61 -8.35
C ALA A 169 29.00 -1.35 -9.57
N GLU A 170 28.18 -1.56 -10.59
CA GLU A 170 28.66 -1.94 -11.92
C GLU A 170 29.20 -0.69 -12.65
N SER A 171 29.65 -0.85 -13.89
CA SER A 171 30.14 0.25 -14.74
C SER A 171 29.04 1.22 -15.21
N TYR A 172 27.87 1.26 -14.57
CA TYR A 172 26.78 2.21 -14.82
C TYR A 172 26.75 3.24 -13.67
N HIS A 173 27.72 4.14 -13.68
CA HIS A 173 28.05 4.96 -12.52
C HIS A 173 27.01 6.05 -12.23
N PHE A 174 26.43 6.69 -13.24
CA PHE A 174 25.38 7.69 -13.02
C PHE A 174 24.11 7.03 -12.49
N ASN A 175 23.75 5.84 -12.98
CA ASN A 175 22.61 5.08 -12.48
C ASN A 175 22.84 4.59 -11.04
N ALA A 176 24.03 4.10 -10.72
CA ALA A 176 24.37 3.71 -9.34
C ALA A 176 24.27 4.90 -8.37
N LEU A 177 24.81 6.05 -8.77
CA LEU A 177 24.72 7.28 -7.98
C LEU A 177 23.27 7.79 -7.87
N LEU A 178 22.47 7.66 -8.93
CA LEU A 178 21.05 8.03 -8.92
C LEU A 178 20.29 7.20 -7.90
N LYS A 179 20.47 5.88 -7.93
CA LYS A 179 19.88 4.96 -6.95
C LYS A 179 20.29 5.32 -5.52
N ALA A 180 21.57 5.62 -5.29
CA ALA A 180 22.04 6.05 -3.97
C ALA A 180 21.48 7.41 -3.53
N SER A 181 21.25 8.32 -4.47
CA SER A 181 20.64 9.64 -4.20
C SER A 181 19.19 9.51 -3.72
N GLN A 182 18.52 8.40 -4.05
CA GLN A 182 17.15 8.09 -3.64
C GLN A 182 17.05 7.36 -2.29
N ARG A 183 18.17 7.15 -1.59
CA ARG A 183 18.22 6.44 -0.30
C ARG A 183 18.51 7.37 0.86
N ASP A 184 18.14 6.96 2.06
CA ASP A 184 18.30 7.76 3.27
C ASP A 184 19.68 7.57 3.92
N TYR A 185 20.72 8.02 3.21
CA TYR A 185 22.05 8.22 3.77
C TYR A 185 22.33 9.71 3.97
N ASP A 186 23.34 10.01 4.79
CA ASP A 186 23.83 11.38 5.03
C ASP A 186 25.04 11.71 4.13
N LEU A 187 25.74 10.66 3.66
CA LEU A 187 26.86 10.75 2.74
C LEU A 187 26.97 9.49 1.87
N VAL A 188 27.28 9.67 0.59
CA VAL A 188 27.76 8.60 -0.29
C VAL A 188 29.26 8.76 -0.47
N VAL A 189 30.03 7.72 -0.22
CA VAL A 189 31.45 7.67 -0.60
C VAL A 189 31.56 6.73 -1.78
N TYR A 190 31.87 7.27 -2.96
CA TYR A 190 31.86 6.49 -4.20
C TYR A 190 33.26 6.33 -4.77
N LEU A 191 33.79 5.10 -4.71
CA LEU A 191 35.05 4.69 -5.28
C LEU A 191 34.86 4.15 -6.72
N GLN A 192 35.33 4.89 -7.73
CA GLN A 192 35.16 4.51 -9.14
C GLN A 192 36.31 5.04 -10.01
N ASP A 193 36.50 4.46 -11.19
CA ASP A 193 37.68 4.67 -12.04
C ASP A 193 37.46 5.46 -13.33
N GLY A 194 36.25 6.01 -13.47
CA GLY A 194 35.78 6.86 -14.56
C GLY A 194 35.33 6.10 -15.81
N CYS A 195 35.46 4.77 -15.86
CA CYS A 195 35.08 3.96 -17.03
C CYS A 195 33.58 3.66 -17.03
N ASN A 196 32.81 4.63 -17.52
CA ASN A 196 31.36 4.59 -17.45
C ASN A 196 30.69 4.04 -18.73
N ASN A 197 29.64 3.24 -18.55
CA ASN A 197 28.75 2.70 -19.58
C ASN A 197 27.39 3.43 -19.64
N ASP A 198 27.16 4.41 -18.77
CA ASP A 198 26.03 5.34 -18.86
C ASP A 198 26.48 6.81 -18.97
N ALA A 199 25.51 7.69 -19.12
CA ALA A 199 25.69 9.13 -19.23
C ALA A 199 24.81 9.86 -18.20
N TYR A 200 25.24 11.06 -17.83
CA TYR A 200 24.43 11.96 -17.03
C TYR A 200 23.19 12.37 -17.80
N LEU A 201 22.04 12.30 -17.12
CA LEU A 201 20.74 12.69 -17.65
C LEU A 201 20.27 13.94 -16.88
N PRO A 202 20.28 15.14 -17.51
CA PRO A 202 19.87 16.39 -16.85
C PRO A 202 18.47 16.35 -16.24
N GLU A 203 17.56 15.55 -16.79
CA GLU A 203 16.22 15.33 -16.24
C GLU A 203 16.21 14.73 -14.84
N ASN A 204 17.32 14.13 -14.40
CA ASN A 204 17.48 13.53 -13.07
C ASN A 204 18.23 14.44 -12.09
N GLU A 205 18.66 15.65 -12.49
CA GLU A 205 19.43 16.59 -11.66
C GLU A 205 18.78 16.82 -10.29
N ILE A 206 17.46 16.98 -10.29
CA ILE A 206 16.68 17.25 -9.10
C ILE A 206 16.72 16.09 -8.08
N ILE A 207 16.86 14.84 -8.55
CA ILE A 207 17.01 13.66 -7.69
C ILE A 207 18.40 13.62 -7.09
N TYR A 208 19.44 13.87 -7.89
CA TYR A 208 20.80 13.91 -7.35
C TYR A 208 20.95 14.98 -6.27
N LYS A 209 20.38 16.18 -6.49
CA LYS A 209 20.44 17.30 -5.55
C LYS A 209 19.63 17.10 -4.28
N SER A 210 18.54 16.32 -4.34
CA SER A 210 17.73 15.97 -3.16
C SER A 210 18.32 14.81 -2.35
N GLY A 211 19.30 14.09 -2.90
CA GLY A 211 19.98 12.98 -2.26
C GLY A 211 21.07 13.39 -1.26
N PRO A 212 21.72 12.41 -0.59
CA PRO A 212 22.98 12.66 0.10
C PRO A 212 24.04 13.26 -0.84
N PRO A 213 24.90 14.16 -0.35
CA PRO A 213 26.09 14.51 -1.10
C PRO A 213 26.99 13.31 -1.32
N ALA A 214 27.71 13.31 -2.45
CA ALA A 214 28.64 12.26 -2.78
C ALA A 214 30.09 12.74 -2.75
N VAL A 215 30.93 12.07 -1.97
CA VAL A 215 32.39 12.16 -2.06
C VAL A 215 32.85 11.18 -3.12
N ILE A 216 33.16 11.71 -4.30
CA ILE A 216 33.62 10.94 -5.45
C ILE A 216 35.13 10.77 -5.35
N LEU A 217 35.58 9.53 -5.20
CA LEU A 217 37.00 9.20 -5.03
C LEU A 217 37.63 8.93 -6.39
N ASN A 218 38.48 9.83 -6.85
CA ASN A 218 39.25 9.66 -8.09
C ASN A 218 40.45 8.74 -7.84
N VAL A 219 40.36 7.49 -8.28
CA VAL A 219 41.41 6.47 -8.05
C VAL A 219 42.50 6.43 -9.13
N LYS A 220 42.42 7.26 -10.18
CA LYS A 220 43.42 7.30 -11.26
C LYS A 220 44.07 8.68 -11.35
N ASP A 221 45.35 8.70 -11.70
CA ASP A 221 46.12 9.94 -11.88
C ASP A 221 45.39 10.96 -12.77
N SER A 222 45.52 12.24 -12.41
CA SER A 222 44.85 13.44 -12.94
C SER A 222 45.07 13.76 -14.44
N LYS A 223 45.53 12.80 -15.23
CA LYS A 223 45.71 12.89 -16.69
C LYS A 223 44.66 12.11 -17.50
N ASN A 224 43.63 11.57 -16.84
CA ASN A 224 42.61 10.77 -17.50
C ASN A 224 41.55 11.61 -18.22
N ALA A 225 41.08 11.10 -19.37
CA ALA A 225 40.02 11.74 -20.18
C ALA A 225 38.65 11.81 -19.47
N ASN A 226 38.48 11.10 -18.35
CA ASN A 226 37.19 10.94 -17.67
C ASN A 226 37.04 11.80 -16.41
N ILE A 227 37.96 12.75 -16.15
CA ILE A 227 37.91 13.64 -14.98
C ILE A 227 36.61 14.47 -14.94
N ALA A 228 36.10 14.85 -16.11
CA ALA A 228 34.84 15.56 -16.23
C ALA A 228 33.67 14.79 -15.59
N ASN A 229 33.65 13.45 -15.67
CA ASN A 229 32.57 12.64 -15.10
C ASN A 229 32.57 12.68 -13.57
N TYR A 230 33.75 12.69 -12.91
CA TYR A 230 33.83 12.82 -11.45
C TYR A 230 33.26 14.15 -10.98
N HIS A 231 33.61 15.24 -11.69
CA HIS A 231 33.09 16.57 -11.37
C HIS A 231 31.59 16.67 -11.60
N ILE A 232 31.06 16.13 -12.70
CA ILE A 232 29.60 16.11 -12.95
C ILE A 232 28.87 15.35 -11.81
N MET A 233 29.39 14.20 -11.38
CA MET A 233 28.79 13.43 -10.27
C MET A 233 28.81 14.19 -8.93
N ALA A 234 29.94 14.82 -8.61
CA ALA A 234 30.08 15.62 -7.40
C ALA A 234 29.16 16.85 -7.46
N GLU A 235 29.14 17.60 -8.57
CA GLU A 235 28.29 18.77 -8.74
C GLU A 235 26.80 18.43 -8.70
N ALA A 236 26.38 17.33 -9.35
CA ALA A 236 24.99 16.90 -9.37
C ALA A 236 24.45 16.59 -7.96
N THR A 237 25.31 16.13 -7.04
CA THR A 237 24.92 15.74 -5.67
C THR A 237 25.27 16.78 -4.61
N ASN A 238 25.79 17.97 -4.99
CA ASN A 238 26.37 18.94 -4.04
C ASN A 238 27.53 18.34 -3.19
N GLY A 239 28.24 17.38 -3.78
CA GLY A 239 29.37 16.67 -3.21
C GLY A 239 30.72 17.26 -3.59
N VAL A 240 31.77 16.45 -3.47
CA VAL A 240 33.15 16.84 -3.78
C VAL A 240 33.92 15.69 -4.42
N VAL A 241 34.98 16.03 -5.17
CA VAL A 241 35.94 15.05 -5.67
C VAL A 241 37.16 15.03 -4.74
N ILE A 242 37.59 13.84 -4.31
CA ILE A 242 38.81 13.64 -3.53
C ILE A 242 39.75 12.73 -4.33
N GLU A 243 41.00 13.15 -4.47
CA GLU A 243 42.06 12.34 -5.07
C GLU A 243 42.37 11.16 -4.15
N ALA A 244 42.20 9.94 -4.67
CA ALA A 244 42.32 8.70 -3.91
C ALA A 244 43.58 7.89 -4.26
N ASN A 245 44.65 8.57 -4.68
CA ASN A 245 45.92 7.94 -5.07
C ASN A 245 46.68 7.34 -3.88
N ASP A 246 46.30 7.72 -2.65
CA ASP A 246 46.88 7.24 -1.39
C ASP A 246 45.78 7.03 -0.34
N VAL A 247 45.72 5.83 0.24
CA VAL A 247 44.64 5.42 1.15
C VAL A 247 44.58 6.28 2.41
N ASP A 248 45.72 6.55 3.05
CA ASP A 248 45.77 7.26 4.34
C ASP A 248 45.36 8.72 4.16
N ASN A 249 45.87 9.39 3.12
CA ASN A 249 45.46 10.75 2.79
C ASN A 249 43.98 10.85 2.42
N THR A 250 43.43 9.83 1.75
CA THR A 250 42.01 9.77 1.40
C THR A 250 41.14 9.71 2.67
N VAL A 251 41.50 8.85 3.63
CA VAL A 251 40.79 8.74 4.91
C VAL A 251 40.82 10.06 5.68
N ILE A 252 41.98 10.74 5.72
CA ILE A 252 42.12 12.05 6.35
C ILE A 252 41.23 13.10 5.68
N ALA A 253 41.17 13.11 4.35
CA ALA A 253 40.36 14.06 3.59
C ALA A 253 38.86 13.85 3.81
N ILE A 254 38.38 12.59 3.81
CA ILE A 254 36.97 12.27 4.11
C ILE A 254 36.63 12.67 5.54
N LYS A 255 37.49 12.36 6.51
CA LYS A 255 37.33 12.73 7.92
C LYS A 255 37.23 14.24 8.10
N LYS A 256 38.08 15.00 7.41
CA LYS A 256 38.04 16.47 7.40
C LYS A 256 36.71 16.97 6.82
N TYR A 257 36.30 16.48 5.66
CA TYR A 257 35.04 16.85 5.02
C TYR A 257 33.84 16.67 5.96
N LEU A 258 33.75 15.53 6.63
CA LEU A 258 32.66 15.24 7.58
C LEU A 258 32.72 16.12 8.83
N THR A 259 33.92 16.38 9.36
CA THR A 259 34.10 17.24 10.54
C THR A 259 33.72 18.69 10.25
N ASP A 260 34.04 19.19 9.05
CA ASP A 260 33.69 20.53 8.61
C ASP A 260 32.18 20.69 8.38
N LYS A 261 31.51 19.64 7.87
CA LYS A 261 30.06 19.63 7.63
C LYS A 261 29.22 19.61 8.91
N LYS A 262 29.74 19.06 10.01
CA LYS A 262 29.05 18.93 11.32
C LYS A 262 27.61 18.39 11.21
N PRO A 263 27.44 17.07 10.97
CA PRO A 263 26.12 16.45 10.82
C PRO A 263 25.18 16.79 11.97
N SER A 264 23.92 17.03 11.63
CA SER A 264 22.89 17.41 12.59
C SER A 264 22.59 16.28 13.58
N PRO A 265 22.41 16.56 14.89
CA PRO A 265 22.09 15.54 15.87
C PRO A 265 20.62 15.09 15.84
N TYR A 266 19.71 15.87 15.24
CA TYR A 266 18.30 15.50 15.19
C TYR A 266 17.83 15.37 13.76
N ILE A 267 17.27 14.20 13.45
CA ILE A 267 16.65 13.92 12.17
C ILE A 267 15.18 13.68 12.42
N PHE A 268 14.35 14.52 11.80
CA PHE A 268 12.91 14.32 11.71
C PHE A 268 12.52 14.11 10.27
N THR A 269 11.40 13.45 10.07
CA THR A 269 10.88 13.21 8.73
C THR A 269 9.35 13.21 8.80
N TYR A 270 8.69 13.74 7.78
CA TYR A 270 7.22 13.81 7.70
C TYR A 270 6.77 13.74 6.24
N TYR A 271 5.50 13.44 6.02
CA TYR A 271 4.92 13.55 4.68
C TYR A 271 4.29 14.94 4.51
N ASN A 272 4.41 15.54 3.34
CA ASN A 272 3.72 16.77 3.04
C ASN A 272 2.29 16.44 2.55
N ALA A 273 1.29 17.11 3.13
CA ALA A 273 -0.12 16.91 2.77
C ALA A 273 -0.63 17.85 1.67
N GLU A 274 0.05 18.98 1.44
CA GLU A 274 -0.34 20.02 0.50
C GLU A 274 0.27 19.83 -0.90
N ILE A 275 -0.40 20.38 -1.91
CA ILE A 275 -0.01 20.29 -3.33
C ILE A 275 0.70 21.59 -3.77
N THR A 276 1.01 22.50 -2.84
CA THR A 276 1.74 23.72 -3.16
C THR A 276 3.18 23.39 -3.53
N LYS A 277 3.77 24.19 -4.43
CA LYS A 277 5.14 23.96 -4.88
C LYS A 277 6.16 24.43 -3.85
N GLU A 278 5.89 25.55 -3.18
CA GLU A 278 6.77 26.19 -2.21
C GLU A 278 6.23 25.99 -0.80
N HIS A 279 7.13 25.72 0.14
CA HIS A 279 6.83 25.39 1.52
C HIS A 279 7.79 26.11 2.47
N GLU A 280 7.24 26.70 3.53
CA GLU A 280 8.01 27.22 4.67
C GLU A 280 7.79 26.28 5.86
N VAL A 281 8.86 25.60 6.28
CA VAL A 281 8.83 24.81 7.52
C VAL A 281 9.35 25.65 8.67
N VAL A 282 8.65 25.61 9.79
CA VAL A 282 9.02 26.30 11.02
C VAL A 282 9.08 25.28 12.16
N VAL A 283 10.21 25.28 12.87
CA VAL A 283 10.42 24.47 14.07
C VAL A 283 10.47 25.41 15.27
N HIS A 284 9.61 25.16 16.24
CA HIS A 284 9.59 25.83 17.53
C HIS A 284 10.11 24.92 18.64
N LEU A 285 10.78 25.53 19.62
CA LEU A 285 11.27 24.85 20.82
C LEU A 285 11.04 25.72 22.06
N ASP A 286 10.88 25.08 23.22
CA ASP A 286 10.67 25.72 24.54
C ASP A 286 9.52 26.73 24.54
N SER A 287 8.30 26.22 24.26
CA SER A 287 7.08 27.03 24.18
C SER A 287 7.21 28.24 23.24
N LYS A 288 7.83 28.02 22.07
CA LYS A 288 8.10 29.03 21.04
C LYS A 288 9.08 30.14 21.46
N ARG A 289 9.86 29.95 22.54
CA ARG A 289 10.98 30.86 22.87
C ARG A 289 12.00 30.90 21.76
N LEU A 290 12.25 29.76 21.11
CA LEU A 290 13.12 29.65 19.95
C LEU A 290 12.32 29.19 18.73
N SER A 291 12.73 29.70 17.57
CA SER A 291 12.17 29.33 16.28
C SER A 291 13.26 29.33 15.23
N ALA A 292 13.27 28.31 14.37
CA ALA A 292 14.07 28.25 13.16
C ALA A 292 13.14 27.94 11.99
N LYS A 293 13.51 28.40 10.80
CA LYS A 293 12.75 28.15 9.59
C LYS A 293 13.65 27.90 8.41
N ASP A 294 13.12 27.16 7.44
CA ASP A 294 13.74 26.93 6.14
C ASP A 294 12.66 26.81 5.07
N ASP A 295 13.03 27.10 3.84
CA ASP A 295 12.14 27.07 2.68
C ASP A 295 12.55 25.91 1.76
N TYR A 296 11.57 25.16 1.25
CA TYR A 296 11.84 24.11 0.27
C TYR A 296 10.78 24.04 -0.83
N GLU A 297 11.16 23.45 -1.96
CA GLU A 297 10.24 23.17 -3.06
C GLU A 297 9.92 21.68 -3.16
N VAL A 298 8.64 21.33 -3.27
CA VAL A 298 8.22 19.95 -3.53
C VAL A 298 8.56 19.58 -4.96
N ILE A 299 9.28 18.46 -5.10
CA ILE A 299 9.66 17.90 -6.39
C ILE A 299 8.48 17.05 -6.88
N ASP A 300 7.91 17.38 -8.05
CA ASP A 300 6.91 16.50 -8.68
C ASP A 300 7.61 15.24 -9.18
N THR A 301 7.52 14.17 -8.39
CA THR A 301 8.19 12.90 -8.68
C THR A 301 7.31 11.90 -9.44
N VAL A 302 6.17 12.32 -10.04
CA VAL A 302 5.16 11.42 -10.63
C VAL A 302 5.73 10.41 -11.66
N ASN A 303 6.87 10.70 -12.29
CA ASN A 303 7.50 9.84 -13.29
C ASN A 303 8.82 9.16 -12.85
N TYR A 304 9.23 9.28 -11.59
CA TYR A 304 10.55 8.82 -11.17
C TYR A 304 10.52 7.46 -10.44
N PRO A 305 11.57 6.64 -10.62
CA PRO A 305 11.66 5.34 -9.97
C PRO A 305 11.62 5.48 -8.44
N VAL A 306 11.03 4.47 -7.83
CA VAL A 306 10.62 4.42 -6.42
C VAL A 306 11.82 4.68 -5.50
N VAL A 307 11.71 5.71 -4.64
CA VAL A 307 12.48 5.87 -3.37
C VAL A 307 12.40 4.55 -2.58
N GLU A 308 13.32 4.23 -1.67
CA GLU A 308 13.16 3.08 -0.74
C GLU A 308 11.73 3.03 -0.16
N ASN A 309 10.88 2.16 -0.71
CA ASN A 309 9.50 2.01 -0.34
C ASN A 309 9.12 0.55 -0.42
N LEU A 310 8.13 0.16 0.37
CA LEU A 310 7.52 -1.16 0.26
C LEU A 310 6.74 -1.27 -1.06
N ILE A 311 7.09 -2.27 -1.87
CA ILE A 311 6.52 -2.47 -3.21
C ILE A 311 5.54 -3.65 -3.30
N GLY A 312 5.40 -4.46 -2.25
CA GLY A 312 4.52 -5.64 -2.30
C GLY A 312 4.14 -6.18 -0.94
N LEU A 313 2.88 -6.62 -0.83
CA LEU A 313 2.32 -7.31 0.33
C LEU A 313 1.86 -8.69 -0.10
N TYR A 314 2.42 -9.73 0.52
CA TYR A 314 2.22 -11.11 0.13
C TYR A 314 1.62 -11.93 1.27
N LEU A 315 0.70 -12.83 0.94
CA LEU A 315 0.12 -13.79 1.85
C LEU A 315 0.55 -15.20 1.43
N SER A 316 0.98 -16.00 2.41
CA SER A 316 1.12 -17.44 2.27
C SER A 316 0.23 -18.16 3.26
N VAL A 317 -0.57 -19.11 2.78
CA VAL A 317 -1.41 -19.96 3.62
C VAL A 317 -0.97 -21.41 3.44
N THR A 318 -0.60 -22.07 4.53
CA THR A 318 -0.22 -23.48 4.52
C THR A 318 -1.26 -24.32 5.25
N ILE A 319 -1.85 -25.29 4.56
CA ILE A 319 -2.75 -26.29 5.13
C ILE A 319 -2.25 -27.67 4.74
N ASN A 320 -2.10 -28.59 5.70
CA ASN A 320 -1.70 -29.98 5.45
C ASN A 320 -0.46 -30.09 4.53
N ASN A 321 0.56 -29.28 4.79
CA ASN A 321 1.81 -29.17 4.00
C ASN A 321 1.64 -28.70 2.54
N ARG A 322 0.48 -28.12 2.19
CA ARG A 322 0.26 -27.45 0.90
C ARG A 322 0.24 -25.95 1.12
N GLU A 323 1.14 -25.24 0.44
CA GLU A 323 1.26 -23.79 0.49
C GLU A 323 0.51 -23.15 -0.68
N THR A 324 -0.30 -22.13 -0.39
CA THR A 324 -0.92 -21.27 -1.40
C THR A 324 -0.45 -19.84 -1.18
N LYS A 325 0.09 -19.20 -2.22
CA LYS A 325 0.58 -17.82 -2.19
C LYS A 325 -0.37 -16.87 -2.92
N ARG A 326 -0.50 -15.64 -2.41
CA ARG A 326 -1.27 -14.55 -3.02
C ARG A 326 -0.54 -13.22 -2.88
N VAL A 327 -0.61 -12.42 -3.92
CA VAL A 327 -0.26 -10.99 -3.86
C VAL A 327 -1.50 -10.26 -3.35
N LEU A 328 -1.41 -9.71 -2.14
CA LEU A 328 -2.48 -8.87 -1.59
C LEU A 328 -2.45 -7.51 -2.28
N ALA A 329 -1.25 -6.95 -2.48
CA ALA A 329 -1.02 -5.68 -3.17
C ALA A 329 0.38 -5.56 -3.75
N GLY A 330 0.52 -4.80 -4.83
CA GLY A 330 1.81 -4.32 -5.35
C GLY A 330 2.43 -5.25 -6.40
N TRP A 331 3.76 -5.29 -6.44
CA TRP A 331 4.53 -5.98 -7.47
C TRP A 331 4.39 -7.50 -7.34
N ASP A 332 4.05 -8.18 -8.43
CA ASP A 332 3.93 -9.64 -8.47
C ASP A 332 5.26 -10.29 -8.93
N PRO A 333 5.97 -11.03 -8.06
CA PRO A 333 7.27 -11.62 -8.41
C PRO A 333 7.19 -12.70 -9.51
N VAL A 334 6.01 -13.27 -9.73
CA VAL A 334 5.77 -14.31 -10.74
C VAL A 334 5.35 -13.67 -12.07
N LEU A 335 4.39 -12.76 -12.03
CA LEU A 335 3.82 -12.15 -13.24
C LEU A 335 4.68 -10.99 -13.77
N ASN A 336 5.34 -10.25 -12.89
CA ASN A 336 6.10 -9.04 -13.23
C ASN A 336 7.62 -9.27 -13.15
N LYS A 337 8.10 -10.51 -13.29
CA LYS A 337 9.54 -10.86 -13.18
C LYS A 337 10.45 -10.01 -14.08
N ASN A 338 9.95 -9.59 -15.25
CA ASN A 338 10.72 -8.79 -16.22
C ASN A 338 10.34 -7.29 -16.20
N ILE A 339 9.52 -6.86 -15.24
CA ILE A 339 9.04 -5.49 -15.11
C ILE A 339 9.58 -4.96 -13.78
N GLU A 340 10.33 -3.88 -13.82
CA GLU A 340 10.83 -3.25 -12.59
C GLU A 340 9.66 -2.68 -11.77
N PRO A 341 9.69 -2.82 -10.43
CA PRO A 341 8.72 -2.19 -9.55
C PRO A 341 8.72 -0.66 -9.73
N ASN A 342 7.54 -0.09 -9.98
CA ASN A 342 7.31 1.34 -10.08
C ASN A 342 6.39 1.88 -8.94
N PHE A 343 6.13 3.19 -8.96
CA PHE A 343 5.35 3.90 -7.94
C PHE A 343 3.87 3.47 -7.87
N ASP A 344 3.33 2.86 -8.92
CA ASP A 344 1.96 2.32 -8.88
C ASP A 344 1.85 1.14 -7.90
N HIS A 345 2.87 0.28 -7.83
CA HIS A 345 2.89 -0.82 -6.87
C HIS A 345 2.93 -0.31 -5.42
N PHE A 346 3.70 0.75 -5.16
CA PHE A 346 3.71 1.43 -3.87
C PHE A 346 2.34 2.00 -3.49
N LYS A 347 1.68 2.71 -4.42
CA LYS A 347 0.33 3.25 -4.20
C LYS A 347 -0.66 2.15 -3.88
N GLU A 348 -0.61 1.03 -4.62
CA GLU A 348 -1.47 -0.12 -4.37
C GLU A 348 -1.25 -0.74 -2.98
N LEU A 349 0.02 -0.90 -2.58
CA LEU A 349 0.39 -1.38 -1.25
C LEU A 349 -0.15 -0.45 -0.16
N ARG A 350 0.12 0.86 -0.28
CA ARG A 350 -0.34 1.86 0.68
C ARG A 350 -1.85 1.86 0.85
N ASN A 351 -2.59 1.85 -0.26
CA ASN A 351 -4.05 1.80 -0.27
C ASN A 351 -4.59 0.53 0.40
N THR A 352 -3.90 -0.60 0.23
CA THR A 352 -4.26 -1.88 0.84
C THR A 352 -3.90 -1.93 2.32
N MET A 353 -2.76 -1.37 2.73
CA MET A 353 -2.37 -1.28 4.15
C MET A 353 -3.36 -0.46 4.97
N LEU A 354 -3.92 0.61 4.39
CA LEU A 354 -4.95 1.43 5.04
C LEU A 354 -6.34 0.77 5.01
N GLY A 355 -6.64 -0.07 4.00
CA GLY A 355 -7.93 -0.75 3.88
C GLY A 355 -8.02 -2.11 4.59
N GLY A 356 -6.91 -2.84 4.67
CA GLY A 356 -6.82 -4.16 5.26
C GLY A 356 -7.39 -5.31 4.42
N ALA A 357 -7.28 -6.51 4.95
CA ALA A 357 -7.86 -7.72 4.37
C ALA A 357 -8.49 -8.59 5.47
N ILE A 358 -9.60 -9.27 5.14
CA ILE A 358 -10.26 -10.26 6.00
C ILE A 358 -10.14 -11.62 5.34
N ILE A 359 -9.66 -12.61 6.10
CA ILE A 359 -9.53 -13.99 5.64
C ILE A 359 -10.59 -14.83 6.37
N SER A 360 -11.49 -15.46 5.63
CA SER A 360 -12.53 -16.34 6.17
C SER A 360 -12.12 -17.79 5.98
N PHE A 361 -12.27 -18.60 7.03
CA PHE A 361 -12.00 -20.03 7.06
C PHE A 361 -13.29 -20.79 7.38
N GLU A 362 -13.71 -21.67 6.50
CA GLU A 362 -14.97 -22.41 6.62
C GLU A 362 -14.80 -23.89 6.28
N GLY A 363 -15.68 -24.74 6.82
CA GLY A 363 -15.86 -26.12 6.36
C GLY A 363 -16.64 -26.17 5.05
N GLU A 364 -17.87 -26.68 5.08
CA GLU A 364 -18.81 -26.59 3.93
C GLU A 364 -19.34 -25.16 3.71
N GLY A 365 -19.21 -24.28 4.70
CA GLY A 365 -19.81 -22.94 4.75
C GLY A 365 -20.92 -22.85 5.82
N PRO A 366 -21.18 -21.66 6.38
CA PRO A 366 -22.16 -21.50 7.45
C PRO A 366 -23.59 -21.60 6.90
N THR A 367 -24.49 -22.22 7.67
CA THR A 367 -25.93 -22.12 7.36
C THR A 367 -26.37 -20.65 7.42
N ILE A 368 -27.46 -20.31 6.73
CA ILE A 368 -28.02 -18.94 6.79
C ILE A 368 -28.29 -18.50 8.24
N SER A 369 -28.72 -19.42 9.10
CA SER A 369 -28.96 -19.13 10.53
C SER A 369 -27.67 -18.79 11.28
N ALA A 370 -26.59 -19.55 11.05
CA ALA A 370 -25.28 -19.28 11.64
C ALA A 370 -24.72 -17.94 11.14
N ALA A 371 -24.74 -17.73 9.82
CA ALA A 371 -24.26 -16.48 9.23
C ALA A 371 -25.05 -15.25 9.73
N LEU A 372 -26.38 -15.37 9.89
CA LEU A 372 -27.20 -14.31 10.48
C LEU A 372 -26.84 -14.04 11.95
N SER A 373 -26.62 -15.11 12.73
CA SER A 373 -26.15 -14.99 14.11
C SER A 373 -24.83 -14.23 14.17
N ASP A 374 -23.87 -14.55 13.31
CA ASP A 374 -22.56 -13.88 13.28
C ASP A 374 -22.67 -12.41 12.89
N VAL A 375 -23.49 -12.08 11.89
CA VAL A 375 -23.81 -10.69 11.53
C VAL A 375 -24.40 -9.93 12.72
N LEU A 376 -25.33 -10.54 13.46
CA LEU A 376 -25.96 -9.91 14.62
C LEU A 376 -24.95 -9.73 15.77
N LYS A 377 -24.12 -10.72 16.06
CA LYS A 377 -23.05 -10.63 17.06
C LYS A 377 -22.06 -9.53 16.70
N TYR A 378 -21.65 -9.44 15.43
CA TYR A 378 -20.83 -8.34 14.94
C TYR A 378 -21.48 -6.98 15.23
N ARG A 379 -22.76 -6.80 14.86
CA ARG A 379 -23.49 -5.54 15.11
C ARG A 379 -23.65 -5.23 16.59
N LEU A 380 -23.85 -6.25 17.43
CA LEU A 380 -24.00 -6.07 18.87
C LEU A 380 -22.65 -5.79 19.56
N SER A 381 -21.52 -6.19 18.97
CA SER A 381 -20.19 -5.96 19.56
C SER A 381 -19.86 -4.47 19.70
N THR A 382 -20.48 -3.59 18.91
CA THR A 382 -20.25 -2.13 19.01
C THR A 382 -21.05 -1.46 20.11
N LYS A 383 -22.04 -2.17 20.70
CA LYS A 383 -22.93 -1.62 21.72
C LYS A 383 -22.17 -1.09 22.94
N ASN A 384 -21.12 -1.81 23.35
CA ASN A 384 -20.37 -1.54 24.57
C ASN A 384 -19.67 -0.16 24.56
N TRP A 385 -19.29 0.34 23.38
CA TRP A 385 -18.73 1.69 23.24
C TRP A 385 -19.74 2.71 22.69
N MET A 386 -20.68 2.28 21.85
CA MET A 386 -21.66 3.17 21.21
C MET A 386 -22.71 3.68 22.21
N GLU A 387 -23.23 2.85 23.11
CA GLU A 387 -24.21 3.32 24.10
C GLU A 387 -23.61 4.37 25.04
N PRO A 388 -22.42 4.16 25.67
CA PRO A 388 -21.77 5.22 26.43
C PRO A 388 -21.52 6.49 25.61
N PHE A 389 -21.14 6.36 24.35
CA PHE A 389 -20.95 7.51 23.47
C PHE A 389 -22.25 8.31 23.27
N LEU A 390 -23.37 7.63 23.01
CA LEU A 390 -24.69 8.26 22.87
C LEU A 390 -25.18 8.89 24.18
N ASP A 391 -24.79 8.34 25.32
CA ASP A 391 -25.05 8.87 26.66
C ASP A 391 -24.07 10.00 27.08
N ASN A 392 -23.17 10.43 26.18
CA ASN A 392 -22.09 11.40 26.41
C ASN A 392 -21.04 10.99 27.48
N ASP A 393 -20.90 9.69 27.77
CA ASP A 393 -19.85 9.13 28.61
C ASP A 393 -18.64 8.72 27.75
N LEU A 394 -17.87 9.72 27.31
CA LEU A 394 -16.74 9.55 26.39
C LEU A 394 -15.61 8.71 26.99
N GLU A 395 -15.36 8.82 28.30
CA GLU A 395 -14.31 8.05 28.98
C GLU A 395 -14.65 6.56 29.00
N LYS A 396 -15.92 6.22 29.28
CA LYS A 396 -16.38 4.83 29.22
C LYS A 396 -16.39 4.30 27.79
N ALA A 397 -16.82 5.10 26.82
CA ALA A 397 -16.79 4.72 25.40
C ALA A 397 -15.35 4.41 24.94
N LYS A 398 -14.41 5.30 25.27
CA LYS A 398 -12.98 5.14 24.97
C LYS A 398 -12.40 3.90 25.65
N LYS A 399 -12.70 3.69 26.94
CA LYS A 399 -12.25 2.50 27.66
C LYS A 399 -12.76 1.22 27.02
N ALA A 400 -14.05 1.16 26.66
CA ALA A 400 -14.64 0.00 25.99
C ALA A 400 -13.94 -0.31 24.66
N LEU A 401 -13.66 0.72 23.83
CA LEU A 401 -12.88 0.53 22.59
C LEU A 401 -11.47 -0.01 22.86
N GLN A 402 -10.79 0.48 23.91
CA GLN A 402 -9.42 0.11 24.24
C GLN A 402 -9.31 -1.30 24.85
N THR A 403 -10.29 -1.74 25.64
CA THR A 403 -10.19 -2.98 26.41
C THR A 403 -10.98 -4.15 25.81
N GLU A 404 -12.09 -3.87 25.13
CA GLU A 404 -13.01 -4.91 24.63
C GLU A 404 -12.96 -5.04 23.10
N GLY A 405 -12.55 -3.98 22.40
CA GLY A 405 -12.49 -3.95 20.94
C GLY A 405 -13.86 -4.13 20.27
N SER A 406 -13.85 -4.52 18.99
CA SER A 406 -15.05 -4.89 18.26
C SER A 406 -14.76 -6.02 17.28
N LEU A 407 -15.77 -6.86 17.02
CA LEU A 407 -15.65 -7.87 15.98
C LEU A 407 -15.59 -7.18 14.61
N MET A 408 -14.99 -7.85 13.63
CA MET A 408 -15.01 -7.41 12.24
C MET A 408 -15.71 -8.46 11.38
N TYR A 409 -16.71 -8.03 10.62
CA TYR A 409 -17.42 -8.91 9.69
C TYR A 409 -17.78 -8.15 8.43
N ASN A 410 -17.59 -8.80 7.27
CA ASN A 410 -18.10 -8.27 6.02
C ASN A 410 -19.29 -9.12 5.54
N SER A 411 -20.41 -8.46 5.27
CA SER A 411 -21.65 -9.13 4.84
C SER A 411 -21.53 -9.87 3.51
N LEU A 412 -20.52 -9.58 2.68
CA LEU A 412 -20.27 -10.32 1.44
C LEU A 412 -19.90 -11.79 1.70
N PHE A 413 -19.39 -12.13 2.87
CA PHE A 413 -19.14 -13.53 3.22
C PHE A 413 -20.43 -14.34 3.33
N VAL A 414 -21.57 -13.75 3.71
CA VAL A 414 -22.84 -14.48 3.85
C VAL A 414 -23.23 -15.20 2.54
N PRO A 415 -23.36 -14.51 1.39
CA PRO A 415 -23.69 -15.17 0.13
C PRO A 415 -22.50 -15.90 -0.51
N LEU A 416 -21.29 -15.37 -0.43
CA LEU A 416 -20.11 -15.94 -1.11
C LEU A 416 -19.67 -17.25 -0.43
N MET A 417 -19.63 -17.27 0.90
CA MET A 417 -19.22 -18.45 1.67
C MET A 417 -20.37 -19.40 2.00
N ALA A 418 -21.60 -19.16 1.52
CA ALA A 418 -22.72 -20.06 1.74
C ALA A 418 -22.44 -21.50 1.22
N PRO A 419 -23.07 -22.54 1.81
CA PRO A 419 -23.05 -23.90 1.27
C PRO A 419 -23.55 -23.97 -0.17
N LEU A 420 -23.14 -24.99 -0.93
CA LEU A 420 -23.62 -25.20 -2.31
C LEU A 420 -25.10 -25.60 -2.32
N GLU A 421 -25.88 -25.04 -3.26
CA GLU A 421 -27.30 -25.35 -3.36
C GLU A 421 -27.50 -26.77 -3.93
N GLY A 422 -28.38 -27.53 -3.28
CA GLY A 422 -28.67 -28.91 -3.64
C GLY A 422 -27.42 -29.80 -3.61
N ALA A 423 -26.49 -29.53 -2.67
CA ALA A 423 -25.29 -30.34 -2.44
C ALA A 423 -25.63 -31.82 -2.24
N VAL A 424 -26.77 -32.11 -1.60
CA VAL A 424 -27.30 -33.46 -1.41
C VAL A 424 -28.53 -33.68 -2.29
N THR A 425 -28.52 -34.76 -3.07
CA THR A 425 -29.68 -35.26 -3.80
C THR A 425 -29.87 -36.75 -3.50
N LYS A 426 -30.92 -37.36 -4.07
CA LYS A 426 -31.13 -38.82 -3.95
C LYS A 426 -29.95 -39.63 -4.52
N ASN A 427 -29.25 -39.09 -5.51
CA ASN A 427 -28.26 -39.84 -6.30
C ASN A 427 -26.82 -39.32 -6.14
N THR A 428 -26.64 -38.15 -5.52
CA THR A 428 -25.33 -37.49 -5.40
C THR A 428 -25.18 -36.77 -4.06
N PHE A 429 -23.95 -36.69 -3.57
CA PHE A 429 -23.58 -35.91 -2.38
C PHE A 429 -22.27 -35.16 -2.65
N THR A 430 -22.35 -33.84 -2.81
CA THR A 430 -21.21 -32.94 -3.03
C THR A 430 -20.84 -32.24 -1.74
N PHE A 431 -19.55 -32.20 -1.41
CA PHE A 431 -19.04 -31.56 -0.19
C PHE A 431 -17.59 -31.09 -0.39
N ALA A 432 -17.17 -30.10 0.38
CA ALA A 432 -15.79 -29.65 0.53
C ALA A 432 -15.03 -30.67 1.39
N SER A 433 -14.03 -31.32 0.80
CA SER A 433 -13.18 -32.28 1.52
C SER A 433 -11.98 -31.62 2.22
N GLY A 434 -11.73 -30.34 1.92
CA GLY A 434 -10.74 -29.48 2.57
C GLY A 434 -11.41 -28.26 3.22
N ILE A 435 -10.57 -27.31 3.67
CA ILE A 435 -11.03 -26.05 4.27
C ILE A 435 -11.32 -25.08 3.13
N ARG A 436 -12.47 -24.42 3.15
CA ARG A 436 -12.78 -23.31 2.26
C ARG A 436 -12.16 -22.04 2.82
N ILE A 437 -11.26 -21.42 2.07
CA ILE A 437 -10.70 -20.12 2.43
C ILE A 437 -11.09 -19.08 1.39
N ALA A 438 -11.50 -17.92 1.89
CA ALA A 438 -11.67 -16.74 1.05
C ALA A 438 -10.93 -15.54 1.63
N ILE A 439 -10.47 -14.67 0.75
CA ILE A 439 -9.82 -13.40 1.10
C ILE A 439 -10.69 -12.28 0.55
N LEU A 440 -11.04 -11.34 1.41
CA LEU A 440 -11.66 -10.08 1.04
C LEU A 440 -10.67 -8.95 1.29
N LYS A 441 -10.26 -8.25 0.24
CA LYS A 441 -9.26 -7.17 0.31
C LYS A 441 -9.95 -5.83 0.08
N ASN A 442 -9.66 -4.84 0.92
CA ASN A 442 -10.11 -3.47 0.74
C ASN A 442 -8.93 -2.58 0.37
N ARG A 443 -9.13 -1.70 -0.60
CA ARG A 443 -8.16 -0.68 -1.00
C ARG A 443 -8.79 0.68 -0.82
N LEU A 444 -8.31 1.45 0.14
CA LEU A 444 -8.74 2.83 0.29
C LEU A 444 -8.19 3.65 -0.87
N GLY A 445 -9.09 4.26 -1.64
CA GLY A 445 -8.76 5.08 -2.81
C GLY A 445 -8.20 6.44 -2.37
N VAL A 446 -7.02 6.42 -1.79
CA VAL A 446 -6.33 7.59 -1.23
C VAL A 446 -5.80 8.46 -2.36
N ASP A 447 -4.97 7.89 -3.24
CA ASP A 447 -4.49 8.55 -4.47
C ASP A 447 -5.28 8.13 -5.71
N GLN A 448 -6.05 7.06 -5.60
CA GLN A 448 -6.90 6.55 -6.66
C GLN A 448 -8.30 7.08 -6.36
N LYS A 449 -8.94 7.79 -7.30
CA LYS A 449 -10.27 8.43 -7.12
C LYS A 449 -11.39 7.50 -6.63
N THR A 450 -11.13 6.20 -6.52
CA THR A 450 -12.07 5.16 -6.13
C THR A 450 -11.42 4.21 -5.13
N THR A 451 -12.11 3.98 -4.01
CA THR A 451 -11.85 2.83 -3.12
C THR A 451 -12.32 1.56 -3.83
N SER A 452 -11.66 0.41 -3.64
CA SER A 452 -12.09 -0.88 -4.21
C SER A 452 -12.15 -1.99 -3.17
N ILE A 453 -12.95 -3.00 -3.48
CA ILE A 453 -13.08 -4.23 -2.71
C ILE A 453 -13.01 -5.41 -3.67
N SER A 454 -12.17 -6.39 -3.32
CA SER A 454 -11.99 -7.60 -4.11
C SER A 454 -12.15 -8.84 -3.24
N PHE A 455 -12.59 -9.92 -3.86
CA PHE A 455 -12.80 -11.21 -3.23
C PHE A 455 -12.05 -12.31 -4.00
N ASP A 456 -11.49 -13.27 -3.28
CA ASP A 456 -10.71 -14.39 -3.83
C ASP A 456 -11.07 -15.70 -3.10
N TYR A 457 -11.54 -16.72 -3.82
CA TYR A 457 -11.57 -18.08 -3.29
C TYR A 457 -10.20 -18.75 -3.47
N LEU A 458 -9.58 -19.18 -2.36
CA LEU A 458 -8.38 -20.00 -2.46
C LEU A 458 -8.75 -21.45 -2.83
N PRO A 459 -8.00 -22.11 -3.74
CA PRO A 459 -8.27 -23.48 -4.21
C PRO A 459 -7.89 -24.53 -3.15
N THR A 460 -8.55 -24.46 -2.00
CA THR A 460 -8.24 -25.20 -0.76
C THR A 460 -9.37 -26.12 -0.31
N SER A 461 -10.59 -25.91 -0.82
CA SER A 461 -11.79 -26.65 -0.46
C SER A 461 -11.86 -28.08 -0.97
N HIS A 462 -11.19 -28.37 -2.09
CA HIS A 462 -11.16 -29.70 -2.71
C HIS A 462 -12.55 -30.35 -2.81
N TYR A 463 -13.53 -29.63 -3.38
CA TYR A 463 -14.88 -30.14 -3.56
C TYR A 463 -14.88 -31.47 -4.31
N THR A 464 -15.68 -32.40 -3.83
CA THR A 464 -15.85 -33.72 -4.43
C THR A 464 -17.30 -34.16 -4.33
N SER A 465 -17.72 -35.05 -5.23
CA SER A 465 -19.06 -35.62 -5.23
C SER A 465 -19.00 -37.14 -5.10
N LEU A 466 -19.81 -37.69 -4.20
CA LEU A 466 -20.13 -39.11 -4.22
C LEU A 466 -21.27 -39.33 -5.21
N ALA A 467 -21.06 -40.23 -6.17
CA ALA A 467 -22.03 -40.61 -7.18
C ALA A 467 -21.78 -42.06 -7.63
N ALA A 468 -22.71 -42.63 -8.41
CA ALA A 468 -22.61 -44.01 -8.90
C ALA A 468 -21.37 -44.29 -9.76
N THR A 469 -20.85 -43.28 -10.46
CA THR A 469 -19.63 -43.40 -11.30
C THR A 469 -18.72 -42.18 -11.11
N LYS A 470 -17.42 -42.35 -11.41
CA LYS A 470 -16.44 -41.26 -11.39
C LYS A 470 -16.79 -40.13 -12.37
N GLU A 471 -17.31 -40.47 -13.54
CA GLU A 471 -17.73 -39.48 -14.53
C GLU A 471 -18.92 -38.66 -14.04
N THR A 472 -19.92 -39.31 -13.45
CA THR A 472 -21.06 -38.63 -12.82
C THR A 472 -20.59 -37.75 -11.66
N ALA A 473 -19.66 -38.24 -10.83
CA ALA A 473 -19.07 -37.46 -9.75
C ALA A 473 -18.38 -36.19 -10.27
N PHE A 474 -17.50 -36.34 -11.26
CA PHE A 474 -16.80 -35.22 -11.89
C PHE A 474 -17.76 -34.16 -12.45
N LYS A 475 -18.74 -34.59 -13.26
CA LYS A 475 -19.75 -33.69 -13.85
C LYS A 475 -20.59 -32.99 -12.78
N THR A 476 -20.95 -33.72 -11.72
CA THR A 476 -21.73 -33.17 -10.60
C THR A 476 -20.93 -32.12 -9.85
N THR A 477 -19.68 -32.40 -9.49
CA THR A 477 -18.81 -31.44 -8.81
C THR A 477 -18.66 -30.18 -9.66
N LEU A 478 -18.33 -30.32 -10.94
CA LEU A 478 -18.18 -29.22 -11.88
C LEU A 478 -19.43 -28.33 -11.94
N GLN A 479 -20.60 -28.94 -12.10
CA GLN A 479 -21.87 -28.22 -12.14
C GLN A 479 -22.17 -27.52 -10.82
N LYS A 480 -21.87 -28.16 -9.68
CA LYS A 480 -22.17 -27.61 -8.36
C LYS A 480 -21.23 -26.48 -7.97
N THR A 481 -19.94 -26.61 -8.22
CA THR A 481 -18.95 -25.56 -7.92
C THR A 481 -19.04 -24.36 -8.87
N ALA A 482 -19.62 -24.52 -10.06
CA ALA A 482 -19.93 -23.38 -10.94
C ALA A 482 -20.85 -22.33 -10.28
N GLN A 483 -21.59 -22.69 -9.22
CA GLN A 483 -22.34 -21.72 -8.42
C GLN A 483 -21.45 -20.65 -7.77
N LEU A 484 -20.18 -20.95 -7.45
CA LEU A 484 -19.26 -19.98 -6.86
C LEU A 484 -19.02 -18.80 -7.80
N ALA A 485 -18.73 -19.09 -9.07
CA ALA A 485 -18.55 -18.08 -10.12
C ALA A 485 -19.83 -17.27 -10.39
N LEU A 486 -21.01 -17.90 -10.32
CA LEU A 486 -22.28 -17.19 -10.45
C LEU A 486 -22.54 -16.23 -9.28
N ARG A 487 -22.12 -16.61 -8.06
CA ARG A 487 -22.18 -15.72 -6.90
C ARG A 487 -21.24 -14.54 -7.08
N GLU A 488 -20.01 -14.76 -7.54
CA GLU A 488 -19.08 -13.67 -7.85
C GLU A 488 -19.70 -12.69 -8.85
N LYS A 489 -20.29 -13.19 -9.95
CA LYS A 489 -20.97 -12.35 -10.96
C LYS A 489 -22.07 -11.46 -10.35
N ALA A 490 -22.77 -11.95 -9.34
CA ALA A 490 -23.86 -11.20 -8.71
C ALA A 490 -23.36 -10.00 -7.88
N TYR A 491 -22.13 -10.04 -7.36
CA TYR A 491 -21.58 -9.03 -6.46
C TYR A 491 -20.45 -8.19 -7.04
N PHE A 492 -19.81 -8.65 -8.13
CA PHE A 492 -18.64 -8.01 -8.75
C PHE A 492 -18.86 -7.79 -10.24
N LYS A 493 -18.64 -6.55 -10.72
CA LYS A 493 -18.76 -6.20 -12.13
C LYS A 493 -17.65 -6.84 -12.95
N GLU A 494 -16.43 -6.80 -12.42
CA GLU A 494 -15.28 -7.49 -12.98
C GLU A 494 -15.13 -8.84 -12.28
N ASN A 495 -15.37 -9.91 -13.03
CA ASN A 495 -15.30 -11.30 -12.58
C ASN A 495 -15.05 -12.20 -13.81
N THR A 496 -14.59 -13.44 -13.59
CA THR A 496 -14.25 -14.35 -14.70
C THR A 496 -15.42 -14.64 -15.63
N PHE A 497 -16.65 -14.75 -15.10
CA PHE A 497 -17.82 -14.98 -15.93
C PHE A 497 -18.02 -13.82 -16.91
N SER A 498 -18.05 -12.58 -16.41
CA SER A 498 -18.28 -11.38 -17.24
C SER A 498 -17.19 -11.15 -18.29
N LEU A 499 -15.95 -11.56 -18.03
CA LEU A 499 -14.84 -11.43 -18.97
C LEU A 499 -14.86 -12.50 -20.08
N LEU A 500 -15.42 -13.68 -19.80
CA LEU A 500 -15.45 -14.83 -20.73
C LEU A 500 -16.83 -15.07 -21.36
N GLU A 501 -17.86 -14.34 -20.94
CA GLU A 501 -19.21 -14.44 -21.49
C GLU A 501 -19.21 -14.08 -22.99
N ASN A 502 -19.82 -14.95 -23.81
CA ASN A 502 -19.90 -14.84 -25.27
C ASN A 502 -18.55 -14.87 -26.01
N LYS A 503 -17.51 -15.46 -25.41
CA LYS A 503 -16.21 -15.69 -26.05
C LYS A 503 -16.10 -17.11 -26.58
N ASP A 504 -15.31 -17.29 -27.63
CA ASP A 504 -14.87 -18.60 -28.07
C ASP A 504 -13.82 -19.11 -27.08
N LEU A 505 -14.04 -20.30 -26.54
CA LEU A 505 -13.24 -20.82 -25.44
C LEU A 505 -12.31 -21.94 -25.90
N LEU A 506 -11.03 -21.82 -25.54
CA LEU A 506 -9.99 -22.78 -25.83
C LEU A 506 -9.50 -23.46 -24.56
N ASN A 507 -9.25 -24.78 -24.63
CA ASN A 507 -8.63 -25.53 -23.56
C ASN A 507 -7.10 -25.49 -23.66
N SER A 508 -6.40 -25.34 -22.54
CA SER A 508 -4.93 -25.24 -22.49
C SER A 508 -4.19 -26.42 -23.11
N LYS A 509 -4.74 -27.65 -23.02
CA LYS A 509 -4.17 -28.82 -23.68
C LYS A 509 -4.26 -28.72 -25.20
N LEU A 510 -5.43 -28.31 -25.71
CA LEU A 510 -5.62 -28.11 -27.14
C LEU A 510 -4.75 -26.97 -27.67
N ALA A 511 -4.65 -25.87 -26.92
CA ALA A 511 -3.78 -24.73 -27.26
C ALA A 511 -2.29 -25.12 -27.38
N TYR A 512 -1.83 -26.05 -26.53
CA TYR A 512 -0.47 -26.60 -26.61
C TYR A 512 -0.30 -27.48 -27.86
N ASP A 513 -1.28 -28.34 -28.14
CA ASP A 513 -1.24 -29.27 -29.28
C ASP A 513 -1.34 -28.55 -30.64
N THR A 514 -1.98 -27.38 -30.72
CA THR A 514 -2.22 -26.62 -31.98
C THR A 514 -1.21 -25.52 -32.26
N SER A 515 -0.10 -25.42 -31.53
CA SER A 515 0.87 -24.31 -31.64
C SER A 515 0.31 -22.90 -31.35
N TRP A 516 -0.94 -22.78 -30.89
CA TRP A 516 -1.60 -21.51 -30.57
C TRP A 516 -0.75 -20.63 -29.66
N VAL A 517 -0.06 -21.22 -28.67
CA VAL A 517 0.79 -20.47 -27.73
C VAL A 517 1.91 -19.73 -28.44
N ARG A 518 2.54 -20.38 -29.42
CA ARG A 518 3.65 -19.80 -30.19
C ARG A 518 3.17 -18.70 -31.12
N GLU A 519 1.97 -18.85 -31.66
CA GLU A 519 1.40 -17.96 -32.67
C GLU A 519 0.71 -16.73 -32.06
N THR A 520 0.00 -16.91 -30.95
CA THR A 520 -0.85 -15.87 -30.33
C THR A 520 -0.17 -15.16 -29.16
N ILE A 521 0.60 -15.88 -28.33
CA ILE A 521 1.29 -15.34 -27.14
C ILE A 521 2.80 -15.66 -27.21
N PRO A 522 3.54 -15.09 -28.18
CA PRO A 522 4.98 -15.29 -28.28
C PRO A 522 5.72 -14.74 -27.05
N LYS A 523 7.01 -15.08 -26.88
CA LYS A 523 7.78 -14.71 -25.68
C LYS A 523 7.90 -13.20 -25.48
N GLU A 524 7.85 -12.46 -26.57
CA GLU A 524 7.94 -11.01 -26.62
C GLU A 524 6.61 -10.33 -26.26
N ASN A 525 5.51 -11.09 -26.17
CA ASN A 525 4.21 -10.56 -25.77
C ASN A 525 4.25 -10.15 -24.28
N PRO A 526 3.86 -8.91 -23.91
CA PRO A 526 3.84 -8.46 -22.51
C PRO A 526 3.00 -9.33 -21.56
N ASP A 527 1.95 -9.99 -22.07
CA ASP A 527 1.09 -10.88 -21.28
C ASP A 527 1.62 -12.33 -21.22
N ASN A 528 2.73 -12.64 -21.91
CA ASN A 528 3.35 -13.96 -21.89
C ASN A 528 3.60 -14.51 -20.47
N PRO A 529 4.09 -13.72 -19.48
CA PRO A 529 4.26 -14.20 -18.11
C PRO A 529 2.96 -14.70 -17.48
N PHE A 530 1.83 -14.01 -17.71
CA PHE A 530 0.52 -14.44 -17.22
C PHE A 530 0.11 -15.79 -17.79
N TRP A 531 0.12 -15.91 -19.12
CA TRP A 531 -0.32 -17.13 -19.79
C TRP A 531 0.60 -18.32 -19.44
N ASN A 532 1.91 -18.11 -19.42
CA ASN A 532 2.86 -19.18 -19.08
C ASN A 532 2.77 -19.60 -17.62
N ALA A 533 2.76 -18.65 -16.69
CA ALA A 533 2.76 -18.97 -15.27
C ALA A 533 1.41 -19.51 -14.78
N LEU A 534 0.30 -18.97 -15.26
CA LEU A 534 -1.03 -19.32 -14.73
C LEU A 534 -1.82 -20.28 -15.63
N VAL A 535 -1.65 -20.27 -16.95
CA VAL A 535 -2.46 -21.09 -17.88
C VAL A 535 -1.73 -22.31 -18.42
N TYR A 536 -0.41 -22.25 -18.61
CA TYR A 536 0.37 -23.36 -19.16
C TYR A 536 1.14 -24.18 -18.14
N THR A 537 1.08 -23.80 -16.87
CA THR A 537 1.60 -24.63 -15.78
C THR A 537 0.80 -25.91 -15.67
N ASN A 538 1.50 -27.05 -15.72
CA ASN A 538 0.91 -28.37 -15.53
C ASN A 538 0.73 -28.64 -14.03
N ASP A 539 -0.49 -28.41 -13.53
CA ASP A 539 -0.86 -28.50 -12.13
C ASP A 539 -2.05 -29.45 -11.90
N ASN A 540 -2.22 -30.45 -12.79
CA ASN A 540 -3.36 -31.37 -12.79
C ASN A 540 -4.73 -30.67 -12.90
N THR A 541 -4.80 -29.49 -13.52
CA THR A 541 -6.06 -28.81 -13.84
C THR A 541 -6.25 -28.66 -15.35
N TYR A 542 -7.51 -28.67 -15.79
CA TYR A 542 -7.89 -28.16 -17.10
C TYR A 542 -8.10 -26.67 -16.99
N LYS A 543 -7.58 -25.91 -17.96
CA LYS A 543 -7.74 -24.46 -18.01
C LYS A 543 -8.44 -24.06 -19.29
N ILE A 544 -9.51 -23.28 -19.18
CA ILE A 544 -10.35 -22.88 -20.31
C ILE A 544 -10.41 -21.36 -20.33
N PHE A 545 -10.04 -20.75 -21.46
CA PHE A 545 -9.85 -19.29 -21.58
C PHE A 545 -10.31 -18.80 -22.96
N ASP A 546 -10.36 -17.49 -23.15
CA ASP A 546 -10.67 -16.86 -24.44
C ASP A 546 -9.64 -17.22 -25.52
N GLU A 547 -10.06 -17.87 -26.60
CA GLU A 547 -9.20 -18.26 -27.72
C GLU A 547 -8.46 -17.08 -28.36
N CYS A 548 -9.03 -15.88 -28.32
CA CYS A 548 -8.37 -14.68 -28.84
C CYS A 548 -7.42 -14.02 -27.82
N ALA A 549 -7.37 -14.52 -26.58
CA ALA A 549 -6.59 -13.97 -25.47
C ALA A 549 -6.82 -12.47 -25.23
N THR A 550 -8.03 -11.97 -25.49
CA THR A 550 -8.37 -10.55 -25.32
C THR A 550 -8.51 -10.15 -23.86
N HIS A 551 -8.78 -11.11 -22.98
CA HIS A 551 -8.92 -10.91 -21.54
C HIS A 551 -8.06 -11.92 -20.77
N LYS A 552 -7.36 -11.44 -19.74
CA LYS A 552 -6.58 -12.26 -18.81
C LYS A 552 -7.49 -12.88 -17.75
N ALA A 553 -8.23 -13.92 -18.14
CA ALA A 553 -9.09 -14.69 -17.24
C ALA A 553 -9.24 -16.13 -17.76
N TYR A 554 -9.45 -17.09 -16.86
CA TYR A 554 -9.66 -18.49 -17.23
C TYR A 554 -10.48 -19.26 -16.19
N TRP A 555 -11.19 -20.29 -16.63
CA TRP A 555 -11.76 -21.31 -15.76
C TRP A 555 -10.71 -22.35 -15.43
N GLN A 556 -10.51 -22.63 -14.14
CA GLN A 556 -9.65 -23.69 -13.64
C GLN A 556 -10.51 -24.86 -13.15
N ILE A 557 -10.30 -26.05 -13.70
CA ILE A 557 -11.06 -27.26 -13.35
C ILE A 557 -10.12 -28.36 -12.89
N HIS A 558 -10.26 -28.83 -11.66
CA HIS A 558 -9.42 -29.92 -11.15
C HIS A 558 -9.67 -31.22 -11.94
N SER A 559 -8.62 -31.79 -12.53
CA SER A 559 -8.75 -32.92 -13.48
C SER A 559 -9.40 -34.18 -12.91
N THR A 560 -9.25 -34.42 -11.60
CA THR A 560 -9.81 -35.60 -10.93
C THR A 560 -11.20 -35.38 -10.33
N THR A 561 -11.44 -34.28 -9.60
CA THR A 561 -12.67 -34.07 -8.85
C THR A 561 -13.74 -33.30 -9.64
N GLY A 562 -13.33 -32.49 -10.63
CA GLY A 562 -14.21 -31.59 -11.37
C GLY A 562 -14.44 -30.24 -10.69
N GLU A 563 -13.80 -29.95 -9.55
CA GLU A 563 -13.91 -28.65 -8.87
C GLU A 563 -13.52 -27.50 -9.81
N LEU A 564 -14.39 -26.49 -9.92
CA LEU A 564 -14.23 -25.34 -10.81
C LEU A 564 -14.09 -24.03 -10.03
N TYR A 565 -13.13 -23.22 -10.47
CA TYR A 565 -12.92 -21.82 -10.09
C TYR A 565 -12.81 -20.94 -11.33
N GLY A 566 -13.30 -19.71 -11.26
CA GLY A 566 -12.93 -18.66 -12.20
C GLY A 566 -11.71 -17.92 -11.68
N ILE A 567 -10.67 -17.72 -12.49
CA ILE A 567 -9.44 -17.01 -12.13
C ILE A 567 -9.28 -15.74 -12.97
N LEU A 568 -8.86 -14.65 -12.35
CA LEU A 568 -8.59 -13.34 -12.95
C LEU A 568 -7.10 -13.09 -13.21
N ALA A 569 -6.78 -11.96 -13.87
CA ALA A 569 -5.42 -11.54 -14.23
C ALA A 569 -4.45 -11.48 -13.05
N ASN A 570 -4.95 -11.08 -11.89
CA ASN A 570 -4.21 -10.96 -10.63
C ASN A 570 -4.12 -12.28 -9.85
N GLY A 571 -4.51 -13.40 -10.46
CA GLY A 571 -4.50 -14.74 -9.85
C GLY A 571 -5.60 -14.99 -8.82
N THR A 572 -6.51 -14.02 -8.60
CA THR A 572 -7.63 -14.20 -7.67
C THR A 572 -8.73 -15.04 -8.31
N GLY A 573 -9.32 -15.92 -7.50
CA GLY A 573 -10.46 -16.75 -7.83
C GLY A 573 -11.79 -16.06 -7.55
N GLY A 574 -11.97 -14.80 -7.93
CA GLY A 574 -13.17 -14.03 -7.59
C GLY A 574 -13.37 -12.76 -8.42
N GLY A 575 -13.72 -11.65 -7.77
CA GLY A 575 -14.11 -10.42 -8.46
C GLY A 575 -13.73 -9.14 -7.72
N GLU A 576 -13.76 -8.02 -8.45
CA GLU A 576 -13.44 -6.68 -7.93
C GLU A 576 -14.56 -5.68 -8.27
N ASN A 577 -14.78 -4.73 -7.37
CA ASN A 577 -15.67 -3.59 -7.58
C ASN A 577 -15.12 -2.34 -6.91
N SER A 578 -15.39 -1.17 -7.49
CA SER A 578 -15.17 0.09 -6.77
C SER A 578 -16.24 0.27 -5.69
N ILE A 579 -15.87 0.72 -4.50
CA ILE A 579 -16.81 0.98 -3.40
C ILE A 579 -17.77 2.12 -3.76
N ILE A 580 -17.40 3.06 -4.64
CA ILE A 580 -18.36 4.05 -5.16
C ILE A 580 -19.48 3.34 -5.94
N SER A 581 -19.19 2.28 -6.71
CA SER A 581 -20.23 1.46 -7.33
C SER A 581 -21.09 0.69 -6.31
N GLN A 582 -20.54 0.36 -5.13
CA GLN A 582 -21.30 -0.22 -4.03
C GLN A 582 -22.13 0.81 -3.24
N LEU A 583 -21.65 2.05 -3.09
CA LEU A 583 -22.44 3.16 -2.54
C LEU A 583 -23.58 3.53 -3.51
N LEU A 584 -23.37 3.40 -4.81
CA LEU A 584 -24.44 3.48 -5.81
C LEU A 584 -25.36 2.24 -5.75
N SER A 585 -24.87 1.06 -5.35
CA SER A 585 -25.75 -0.11 -5.12
C SER A 585 -26.54 -0.03 -3.79
N ILE A 586 -26.13 0.82 -2.84
CA ILE A 586 -27.00 1.26 -1.74
C ILE A 586 -28.24 1.96 -2.31
N GLU A 587 -28.13 2.71 -3.42
CA GLU A 587 -29.30 3.27 -4.12
C GLU A 587 -30.24 2.16 -4.61
N ASN A 588 -29.75 0.97 -4.96
CA ASN A 588 -30.60 -0.18 -5.33
C ASN A 588 -31.34 -0.78 -4.12
N VAL A 589 -30.66 -0.96 -2.98
CA VAL A 589 -31.31 -1.41 -1.73
C VAL A 589 -32.34 -0.39 -1.26
N ILE A 590 -31.95 0.88 -1.32
CA ILE A 590 -32.80 2.01 -1.01
C ILE A 590 -33.99 2.10 -1.98
N THR A 591 -33.80 1.82 -3.28
CA THR A 591 -34.85 1.77 -4.29
C THR A 591 -35.81 0.60 -4.06
N LEU A 592 -35.30 -0.55 -3.61
CA LEU A 592 -36.13 -1.67 -3.17
C LEU A 592 -37.00 -1.28 -1.96
N TYR A 593 -36.43 -0.55 -1.00
CA TYR A 593 -37.20 0.05 0.10
C TYR A 593 -38.21 1.08 -0.40
N LYS A 594 -37.88 1.94 -1.40
CA LYS A 594 -38.83 2.85 -2.06
C LYS A 594 -39.98 2.07 -2.71
N GLU A 595 -39.71 0.96 -3.40
CA GLU A 595 -40.74 0.12 -4.02
C GLU A 595 -41.64 -0.55 -2.97
N LEU A 596 -41.07 -1.05 -1.87
CA LEU A 596 -41.82 -1.64 -0.76
C LEU A 596 -42.71 -0.61 -0.07
N LEU A 597 -42.19 0.58 0.21
CA LEU A 597 -42.92 1.66 0.89
C LEU A 597 -43.95 2.34 -0.02
N SER A 598 -43.66 2.50 -1.31
CA SER A 598 -44.64 3.03 -2.28
C SER A 598 -45.80 2.06 -2.51
N LYS A 599 -45.55 0.74 -2.53
CA LYS A 599 -46.61 -0.29 -2.53
C LYS A 599 -47.44 -0.29 -1.24
N ALA A 600 -46.88 0.20 -0.14
CA ALA A 600 -47.58 0.40 1.13
C ALA A 600 -48.32 1.75 1.24
N GLY A 601 -48.36 2.56 0.17
CA GLY A 601 -49.16 3.78 0.09
C GLY A 601 -48.48 5.09 0.54
N TYR A 602 -47.16 5.09 0.74
CA TYR A 602 -46.40 6.27 1.17
C TYR A 602 -45.87 7.09 -0.04
N GLY A 603 -46.17 8.40 -0.10
CA GLY A 603 -45.96 9.30 -1.26
C GLY A 603 -44.63 10.09 -1.32
N LEU A 604 -44.64 11.23 -2.04
CA LEU A 604 -43.53 12.16 -2.40
C LEU A 604 -42.51 12.46 -1.27
N ALA A 605 -42.98 12.65 -0.05
CA ALA A 605 -42.15 12.93 1.12
C ALA A 605 -41.14 11.79 1.41
N THR A 606 -41.52 10.55 1.13
CA THR A 606 -40.67 9.37 1.32
C THR A 606 -39.51 9.34 0.32
N GLY A 607 -39.74 9.77 -0.92
CA GLY A 607 -38.69 9.85 -1.95
C GLY A 607 -37.58 10.81 -1.56
N ILE A 608 -37.95 12.00 -1.09
CA ILE A 608 -37.02 13.05 -0.63
C ILE A 608 -36.26 12.61 0.63
N VAL A 609 -36.94 12.07 1.64
CA VAL A 609 -36.30 11.55 2.88
C VAL A 609 -35.26 10.49 2.54
N ILE A 610 -35.56 9.64 1.58
CA ILE A 610 -34.68 8.57 1.18
C ILE A 610 -33.46 9.09 0.40
N THR A 611 -33.64 10.04 -0.51
CA THR A 611 -32.51 10.69 -1.21
C THR A 611 -31.60 11.40 -0.20
N TYR A 612 -32.19 12.02 0.83
CA TYR A 612 -31.44 12.60 1.94
C TYR A 612 -30.65 11.56 2.75
N LEU A 613 -31.24 10.39 3.05
CA LEU A 613 -30.53 9.28 3.71
C LEU A 613 -29.37 8.74 2.87
N ALA A 614 -29.54 8.62 1.55
CA ALA A 614 -28.47 8.20 0.64
C ALA A 614 -27.31 9.21 0.65
N THR A 615 -27.61 10.52 0.62
CA THR A 615 -26.60 11.57 0.73
C THR A 615 -25.91 11.55 2.09
N LEU A 616 -26.63 11.34 3.20
CA LEU A 616 -26.02 11.18 4.51
C LEU A 616 -25.00 10.04 4.54
N VAL A 617 -25.32 8.89 3.94
CA VAL A 617 -24.37 7.76 3.83
C VAL A 617 -23.14 8.16 3.00
N LYS A 618 -23.31 8.88 1.89
CA LYS A 618 -22.19 9.42 1.09
C LYS A 618 -21.31 10.36 1.93
N LEU A 619 -21.91 11.27 2.71
CA LEU A 619 -21.18 12.18 3.59
C LEU A 619 -20.43 11.45 4.70
N TYR A 620 -21.05 10.46 5.36
CA TYR A 620 -20.36 9.61 6.34
C TYR A 620 -19.20 8.82 5.71
N GLY A 621 -19.37 8.35 4.47
CA GLY A 621 -18.31 7.70 3.71
C GLY A 621 -17.12 8.64 3.45
N ILE A 622 -17.38 9.86 2.99
CA ILE A 622 -16.34 10.90 2.78
C ILE A 622 -15.60 11.19 4.08
N VAL A 623 -16.31 11.45 5.17
CA VAL A 623 -15.71 11.74 6.48
C VAL A 623 -14.92 10.53 7.02
N SER A 624 -15.42 9.31 6.81
CA SER A 624 -14.71 8.09 7.24
C SER A 624 -13.38 7.91 6.49
N VAL A 625 -13.34 8.24 5.20
CA VAL A 625 -12.08 8.24 4.43
C VAL A 625 -11.13 9.28 5.01
N VAL A 626 -11.58 10.52 5.23
CA VAL A 626 -10.78 11.60 5.82
C VAL A 626 -10.19 11.22 7.18
N VAL A 627 -11.00 10.58 8.04
CA VAL A 627 -10.54 10.09 9.34
C VAL A 627 -9.53 8.95 9.15
N ALA A 628 -9.79 7.99 8.27
CA ALA A 628 -8.87 6.88 8.02
C ALA A 628 -7.53 7.33 7.43
N THR A 629 -7.55 8.37 6.57
CA THR A 629 -6.37 8.94 5.93
C THR A 629 -5.69 10.03 6.75
N MET A 630 -6.32 10.47 7.84
CA MET A 630 -5.96 11.65 8.63
C MET A 630 -5.73 12.89 7.75
N ASP A 631 -6.51 13.04 6.68
CA ASP A 631 -6.38 14.13 5.73
C ASP A 631 -7.73 14.59 5.19
N ALA A 632 -8.02 15.87 5.38
CA ALA A 632 -9.25 16.54 4.95
C ALA A 632 -9.15 17.21 3.56
N THR A 633 -8.00 17.12 2.89
CA THR A 633 -7.79 17.74 1.57
C THR A 633 -8.80 17.20 0.55
N GLY A 634 -9.50 18.10 -0.15
CA GLY A 634 -10.54 17.74 -1.14
C GLY A 634 -11.88 17.26 -0.54
N MET A 635 -12.01 17.23 0.79
CA MET A 635 -13.25 16.88 1.47
C MET A 635 -14.38 17.85 1.09
N ASP A 636 -14.12 19.15 1.12
CA ASP A 636 -15.13 20.18 0.81
C ASP A 636 -15.68 20.04 -0.60
N ASP A 637 -14.84 19.73 -1.58
CA ASP A 637 -15.26 19.55 -2.97
C ASP A 637 -16.06 18.26 -3.16
N SER A 638 -15.68 17.19 -2.45
CA SER A 638 -16.44 15.94 -2.41
C SER A 638 -17.82 16.13 -1.75
N ILE A 639 -17.89 16.90 -0.66
CA ILE A 639 -19.15 17.27 0.01
C ILE A 639 -20.02 18.12 -0.91
N LYS A 640 -19.45 19.15 -1.57
CA LYS A 640 -20.17 19.97 -2.55
C LYS A 640 -20.75 19.13 -3.68
N ALA A 641 -19.98 18.18 -4.22
CA ALA A 641 -20.46 17.27 -5.27
C ALA A 641 -21.64 16.42 -4.79
N ALA A 642 -21.55 15.82 -3.58
CA ALA A 642 -22.63 15.04 -3.00
C ALA A 642 -23.91 15.87 -2.70
N LEU A 643 -23.74 17.12 -2.29
CA LEU A 643 -24.85 18.05 -2.06
C LEU A 643 -25.47 18.57 -3.37
N ALA A 644 -24.67 18.79 -4.41
CA ALA A 644 -25.16 19.14 -5.75
C ALA A 644 -25.97 17.99 -6.35
N GLU A 645 -25.51 16.76 -6.17
CA GLU A 645 -26.23 15.55 -6.56
C GLU A 645 -27.57 15.42 -5.80
N LEU A 646 -27.59 15.67 -4.48
CA LEU A 646 -28.80 15.72 -3.68
C LEU A 646 -29.81 16.74 -4.24
N ALA A 647 -29.34 17.96 -4.54
CA ALA A 647 -30.17 19.02 -5.08
C ALA A 647 -30.77 18.64 -6.46
N CYS A 648 -29.96 18.02 -7.33
CA CYS A 648 -30.44 17.51 -8.62
C CYS A 648 -31.50 16.42 -8.43
N ASN A 649 -31.26 15.44 -7.56
CA ASN A 649 -32.17 14.31 -7.34
C ASN A 649 -33.49 14.75 -6.69
N ILE A 650 -33.46 15.70 -5.74
CA ILE A 650 -34.67 16.31 -5.18
C ILE A 650 -35.43 17.10 -6.26
N GLY A 651 -34.71 17.86 -7.09
CA GLY A 651 -35.30 18.60 -8.21
C GLY A 651 -36.03 17.67 -9.19
N LYS A 652 -35.44 16.53 -9.53
CA LYS A 652 -36.06 15.48 -10.34
C LYS A 652 -37.31 14.89 -9.67
N ASP A 653 -37.21 14.51 -8.39
CA ASP A 653 -38.34 13.95 -7.62
C ASP A 653 -39.53 14.91 -7.54
N ILE A 654 -39.28 16.23 -7.45
CA ILE A 654 -40.32 17.27 -7.49
C ILE A 654 -40.91 17.38 -8.91
N LEU A 655 -40.06 17.47 -9.94
CA LEU A 655 -40.46 17.69 -11.33
C LEU A 655 -41.33 16.55 -11.88
N PHE A 656 -40.98 15.31 -11.57
CA PHE A 656 -41.67 14.12 -12.08
C PHE A 656 -42.97 13.78 -11.34
N ASN A 657 -43.16 14.28 -10.10
CA ASN A 657 -44.37 14.04 -9.33
C ASN A 657 -45.40 15.18 -9.43
N PHE A 658 -45.01 16.42 -9.75
CA PHE A 658 -45.94 17.55 -9.83
C PHE A 658 -46.63 17.75 -11.18
N ASN A 659 -46.05 17.28 -12.29
CA ASN A 659 -46.56 17.58 -13.62
C ASN A 659 -46.92 16.32 -14.41
N ASN A 660 -48.22 16.02 -14.57
CA ASN A 660 -48.80 15.13 -15.60
C ASN A 660 -48.40 13.61 -15.54
N PRO A 661 -49.37 12.66 -15.57
CA PRO A 661 -49.12 11.21 -15.63
C PRO A 661 -48.11 10.75 -16.69
N ALA A 662 -47.98 11.48 -17.80
CA ALA A 662 -47.00 11.21 -18.85
C ALA A 662 -45.53 11.41 -18.41
N LEU A 663 -45.23 12.41 -17.56
CA LEU A 663 -43.89 12.64 -17.04
C LEU A 663 -43.55 11.71 -15.86
N GLY A 664 -44.53 11.18 -15.14
CA GLY A 664 -44.32 10.11 -14.17
C GLY A 664 -43.81 8.81 -14.83
N ALA A 665 -44.22 8.53 -16.07
CA ALA A 665 -43.67 7.43 -16.87
C ALA A 665 -42.23 7.72 -17.34
N VAL A 666 -41.92 8.98 -17.68
CA VAL A 666 -40.55 9.42 -18.03
C VAL A 666 -39.64 9.39 -16.80
N GLY A 667 -40.11 9.77 -15.61
CA GLY A 667 -39.37 9.63 -14.35
C GLY A 667 -39.08 8.17 -14.00
N LYS A 668 -40.03 7.26 -14.24
CA LYS A 668 -39.77 5.80 -14.13
C LYS A 668 -38.73 5.33 -15.14
N LEU A 669 -38.79 5.82 -16.38
CA LEU A 669 -37.82 5.49 -17.43
C LEU A 669 -36.41 6.05 -17.12
N ASP A 670 -36.32 7.29 -16.63
CA ASP A 670 -35.10 7.96 -16.15
C ASP A 670 -34.47 7.15 -15.00
N MET A 671 -35.30 6.69 -14.06
CA MET A 671 -34.91 5.81 -12.97
C MET A 671 -34.40 4.46 -13.48
N TYR A 672 -35.09 3.80 -14.42
CA TYR A 672 -34.63 2.53 -15.01
C TYR A 672 -33.34 2.67 -15.82
N LEU A 673 -33.15 3.79 -16.53
CA LEU A 673 -31.91 4.09 -17.26
C LEU A 673 -30.74 4.34 -16.29
N GLY A 674 -30.99 5.05 -15.19
CA GLY A 674 -30.03 5.18 -14.09
C GLY A 674 -29.63 3.83 -13.47
N ILE A 675 -30.59 2.94 -13.22
CA ILE A 675 -30.35 1.56 -12.73
C ILE A 675 -29.48 0.75 -13.70
N MET A 676 -29.59 1.00 -15.00
CA MET A 676 -28.80 0.33 -16.05
C MET A 676 -27.44 0.98 -16.32
N GLY A 677 -27.05 2.03 -15.57
CA GLY A 677 -25.76 2.71 -15.72
C GLY A 677 -25.67 3.63 -16.94
N ALA A 678 -26.76 3.81 -17.68
CA ALA A 678 -26.86 4.76 -18.79
C ALA A 678 -27.43 6.07 -18.23
N GLY A 679 -26.55 7.01 -17.84
CA GLY A 679 -26.93 8.28 -17.19
C GLY A 679 -28.24 8.87 -17.75
N GLY A 680 -29.13 9.25 -16.83
CA GLY A 680 -30.55 9.53 -17.10
C GLY A 680 -30.85 10.53 -18.24
N VAL A 681 -32.10 10.48 -18.70
CA VAL A 681 -32.77 11.36 -19.65
C VAL A 681 -32.61 12.85 -19.29
N ILE A 682 -32.61 13.21 -18.00
CA ILE A 682 -32.31 14.58 -17.54
C ILE A 682 -30.90 14.62 -16.94
N LYS A 683 -30.02 15.42 -17.56
CA LYS A 683 -28.68 15.69 -17.04
C LYS A 683 -28.69 16.95 -16.18
N CYS A 684 -28.35 16.78 -14.91
CA CYS A 684 -27.59 17.75 -14.14
C CYS A 684 -26.15 17.19 -14.09
#